data_AF-A0A7J0GIQ1-F1
#
_entry.id   AF-A0A7J0GIQ1-F1
#
_cell.length_a   1.000
_cell.length_b   1.000
_cell.length_c   1.000
_cell.angle_alpha   90.00
_cell.angle_beta   90.00
_cell.angle_gamma   90.00
#
_symmetry.space_group_name_H-M   'P 1'
#
loop_
_entity.id
_entity.type
_entity.pdbx_description
1 polymer ?
#
loop_
_entity_poly.entity_id
_entity_poly.type
_entity_poly.pdbx_seq_one_letter_code
_entity_poly.pdbx_strand_id
1 'polypeptide(L)'
;MPGSIHSASSILDKNNLVKYDRKSGYFQVTDLGRIASYYYITHGTISTYNEHLKPTMGDIELCRLFSLSEEFKYVTVRQDEKMELAKLLDRVPIPIKESLEEPSAKINVLLQAYISQLKLEGLSLTSDMVFITQCWTTHASAFRDCLEKRMGAISREALNLCKMVSKRMWSVQTPLRQFHGIPNEILMKLEKKDIAWDRYYDLSSQELGELIRFPKMGRTLHKFIHQFPKLNLAAHVQPIARTVLRVELTITTDFQWEDKVHGFVEPFWVIVEDNDGEYILHHEYFLLKKQYIDEDHTLNFTVPIYEPLPPQYFIRVVSDRWLGSQSVLPVSFRHLILPEKYPPPTELLDLQPLPVTALRNPSYEALYQEFKHFNPVQTQVFTVLYNTDDNVLVAAPTGSGKTICAEFAILRNQQKPKSIMRAVYVAPIDALAKERYYDWKRKFGEGLGMRVVELTGETTTDLKLLEKSQLIVSTPEKWDALSRRWKQRKHIQQHFPLPLQMPRIWVNGSGLPHGLFNFPPGVRPVPLEIHIQGIDISNFEARMQAMTKPTYTAVVQHAKNEKPAIVFVPTRKHARLTAVDLMTYSSVDGGEKPMFLLQSAEKLEPFIFRIKEPMLRETLQYGVGYLHEGLTNTDQDIVRTLFETGWIQVCVMSSSMCWGVPLSAHLVVVMGTQYYDGRENAHTDYPVTDLLQMMGHASRPLVDNSGKCVILCHAPRKEYYKKFLYEAFPVESHLHHFLHDNLNAEIVVGVIENKQDAVDYLTWTFMYRRLTQNPNYYNLQGVSRRHLSDHLSELVENTLTDLEASKCVAIEEDIELSPLNLGMIASYYYISCTTIEHFSTSLTAKTKMKGLLEVLASASEYAHLPIRPGEEELIRKLINHQRFSFENPKCTDPHVKVNALLQAHFSRQVVGGNLAVDQREVLLSASRLLRAMVDVISSNGWLSLALLAMEVSQMVTQGLWDRDPVLLQIPHFTKDLAKKCQENHGKSIEAVFDLADMEDDERRELLQMPDSQLIDVAQFCNRYPNIDLTYDVVEGDSLRAGEDVSLQVTLERDLLESRTEVGPVDAHRYPKTKEEGWWLVVGDTKSNQLLAIKRVSLQRKAKVKLDFAAPGEAGKKSYTLYFMCDSYLGCDQEIYLHC
;
A
#
# COMPACT_ATOMS: atom_id res chain seq x y z
N MET A 1 14.73 -45.51 23.00
CA MET A 1 14.10 -44.42 22.20
C MET A 1 15.10 -43.58 21.40
N PRO A 2 16.26 -43.11 21.92
CA PRO A 2 17.20 -42.27 21.15
C PRO A 2 17.80 -42.96 19.91
N GLY A 3 18.14 -44.25 20.03
CA GLY A 3 18.70 -45.03 18.91
C GLY A 3 17.73 -45.21 17.74
N SER A 4 16.42 -45.39 18.01
CA SER A 4 15.40 -45.52 16.97
C SER A 4 15.19 -44.22 16.19
N ILE A 5 15.22 -43.08 16.90
CA ILE A 5 15.12 -41.75 16.27
C ILE A 5 16.35 -41.50 15.40
N HIS A 6 17.56 -41.82 15.88
CA HIS A 6 18.79 -41.65 15.11
C HIS A 6 18.81 -42.50 13.83
N SER A 7 18.33 -43.75 13.90
CA SER A 7 18.22 -44.62 12.72
C SER A 7 17.20 -44.07 11.71
N ALA A 8 16.01 -43.67 12.16
CA ALA A 8 15.00 -43.06 11.28
C ALA A 8 15.51 -41.77 10.64
N SER A 9 16.17 -40.92 11.43
CA SER A 9 16.80 -39.68 10.98
C SER A 9 17.85 -39.92 9.90
N SER A 10 18.68 -40.95 10.09
CA SER A 10 19.72 -41.32 9.11
C SER A 10 19.12 -41.87 7.81
N ILE A 11 17.96 -42.55 7.88
CA ILE A 11 17.24 -43.02 6.69
C ILE A 11 16.62 -41.83 5.94
N LEU A 12 15.99 -40.90 6.65
CA LEU A 12 15.43 -39.69 6.03
C LEU A 12 16.50 -38.81 5.38
N ASP A 13 17.67 -38.71 6.01
CA ASP A 13 18.83 -37.99 5.50
C ASP A 13 19.43 -38.66 4.26
N LYS A 14 19.59 -40.00 4.29
CA LYS A 14 20.05 -40.77 3.13
C LYS A 14 19.16 -40.60 1.89
N ASN A 15 17.85 -40.47 2.09
CA ASN A 15 16.88 -40.30 1.01
C ASN A 15 16.62 -38.81 0.67
N ASN A 16 17.40 -37.87 1.22
CA ASN A 16 17.27 -36.43 1.00
C ASN A 16 15.93 -35.81 1.44
N LEU A 17 15.18 -36.42 2.36
CA LEU A 17 13.94 -35.82 2.90
C LEU A 17 14.25 -34.74 3.95
N VAL A 18 15.33 -34.93 4.70
CA VAL A 18 15.79 -34.01 5.76
C VAL A 18 17.31 -33.90 5.65
N LYS A 19 17.93 -32.78 6.03
CA LYS A 19 19.36 -32.72 6.31
C LYS A 19 19.55 -32.87 7.81
N TYR A 20 20.20 -33.95 8.22
CA TYR A 20 20.38 -34.30 9.62
C TYR A 20 21.84 -34.12 10.06
N ASP A 21 22.11 -33.12 10.89
CA ASP A 21 23.43 -32.97 11.51
C ASP A 21 23.53 -33.89 12.73
N ARG A 22 24.31 -34.97 12.57
CA ARG A 22 24.53 -35.99 13.60
C ARG A 22 25.18 -35.44 14.87
N LYS A 23 25.92 -34.33 14.79
CA LYS A 23 26.62 -33.74 15.94
C LYS A 23 25.71 -32.86 16.79
N SER A 24 24.94 -31.99 16.15
CA SER A 24 24.01 -31.08 16.84
C SER A 24 22.64 -31.71 17.10
N GLY A 25 22.31 -32.82 16.43
CA GLY A 25 20.97 -33.39 16.42
C GLY A 25 19.95 -32.56 15.62
N TYR A 26 20.41 -31.57 14.87
CA TYR A 26 19.56 -30.62 14.16
C TYR A 26 18.99 -31.20 12.86
N PHE A 27 17.72 -30.92 12.61
CA PHE A 27 17.00 -31.30 11.39
C PHE A 27 16.69 -30.06 10.56
N GLN A 28 17.06 -30.09 9.28
CA GLN A 28 16.60 -29.13 8.30
C GLN A 28 15.72 -29.83 7.27
N VAL A 29 14.46 -29.41 7.19
CA VAL A 29 13.49 -29.95 6.23
C VAL A 29 13.91 -29.59 4.79
N THR A 30 13.74 -30.54 3.86
CA THR A 30 13.91 -30.31 2.42
C THR A 30 12.56 -30.21 1.71
N ASP A 31 12.54 -29.69 0.48
CA ASP A 31 11.30 -29.62 -0.31
C ASP A 31 10.76 -31.02 -0.66
N LEU A 32 11.63 -32.00 -0.93
CA LEU A 32 11.24 -33.41 -1.09
C LEU A 32 10.56 -33.97 0.17
N GLY A 33 11.10 -33.65 1.36
CA GLY A 33 10.49 -34.04 2.63
C GLY A 33 9.09 -33.44 2.84
N ARG A 34 8.89 -32.19 2.40
CA ARG A 34 7.57 -31.53 2.44
C ARG A 34 6.59 -32.22 1.49
N ILE A 35 7.00 -32.49 0.25
CA ILE A 35 6.18 -33.20 -0.73
C ILE A 35 5.76 -34.57 -0.18
N ALA A 36 6.72 -35.36 0.32
CA ALA A 36 6.43 -36.66 0.90
C ALA A 36 5.42 -36.56 2.06
N SER A 37 5.57 -35.56 2.93
CA SER A 37 4.64 -35.34 4.05
C SER A 37 3.25 -34.87 3.61
N TYR A 38 3.15 -33.94 2.65
CA TYR A 38 1.86 -33.37 2.23
C TYR A 38 1.02 -34.36 1.43
N TYR A 39 1.67 -35.20 0.62
CA TYR A 39 1.00 -36.19 -0.20
C TYR A 39 0.97 -37.60 0.43
N TYR A 40 1.43 -37.74 1.68
CA TYR A 40 1.45 -39.02 2.40
C TYR A 40 2.19 -40.13 1.63
N ILE A 41 3.37 -39.79 1.08
CA ILE A 41 4.20 -40.69 0.28
C ILE A 41 5.34 -41.26 1.11
N THR A 42 5.65 -42.52 0.89
CA THR A 42 6.75 -43.20 1.58
C THR A 42 8.11 -42.66 1.15
N HIS A 43 9.11 -42.76 2.05
CA HIS A 43 10.45 -42.27 1.79
C HIS A 43 11.16 -43.02 0.64
N GLY A 44 10.81 -44.29 0.39
CA GLY A 44 11.35 -45.05 -0.75
C GLY A 44 10.80 -44.55 -2.07
N THR A 45 9.49 -44.33 -2.19
CA THR A 45 8.87 -43.81 -3.43
C THR A 45 9.42 -42.45 -3.84
N ILE A 46 9.53 -41.49 -2.91
CA ILE A 46 10.07 -40.17 -3.25
C ILE A 46 11.55 -40.24 -3.61
N SER A 47 12.31 -41.19 -3.02
CA SER A 47 13.70 -41.44 -3.42
C SER A 47 13.76 -42.00 -4.84
N THR A 48 12.91 -42.97 -5.18
CA THR A 48 12.78 -43.52 -6.54
C THR A 48 12.47 -42.41 -7.55
N TYR A 49 11.53 -41.51 -7.22
CA TYR A 49 11.20 -40.37 -8.07
C TYR A 49 12.37 -39.42 -8.20
N ASN A 50 13.06 -39.12 -7.10
CA ASN A 50 14.20 -38.23 -7.14
C ASN A 50 15.36 -38.77 -8.01
N GLU A 51 15.57 -40.08 -8.04
CA GLU A 51 16.61 -40.73 -8.84
C GLU A 51 16.24 -40.88 -10.32
N HIS A 52 14.98 -41.17 -10.63
CA HIS A 52 14.55 -41.56 -11.98
C HIS A 52 13.85 -40.46 -12.78
N LEU A 53 13.29 -39.43 -12.13
CA LEU A 53 12.59 -38.33 -12.80
C LEU A 53 13.58 -37.47 -13.61
N LYS A 54 13.36 -37.36 -14.92
CA LYS A 54 14.20 -36.63 -15.88
C LYS A 54 13.37 -35.75 -16.81
N PRO A 55 13.91 -34.62 -17.33
CA PRO A 55 13.13 -33.66 -18.12
C PRO A 55 12.62 -34.23 -19.44
N THR A 56 13.34 -35.21 -20.00
CA THR A 56 13.08 -35.82 -21.30
C THR A 56 12.12 -37.02 -21.25
N MET A 57 11.49 -37.30 -20.10
CA MET A 57 10.56 -38.41 -19.96
C MET A 57 9.23 -38.09 -20.66
N GLY A 58 8.64 -39.09 -21.32
CA GLY A 58 7.26 -39.01 -21.82
C GLY A 58 6.30 -39.86 -21.00
N ASP A 59 5.08 -40.04 -21.50
CA ASP A 59 4.03 -40.82 -20.85
C ASP A 59 4.45 -42.27 -20.53
N ILE A 60 5.22 -42.88 -21.43
CA ILE A 60 5.74 -44.26 -21.26
C ILE A 60 6.58 -44.35 -19.99
N GLU A 61 7.59 -43.48 -19.89
CA GLU A 61 8.51 -43.48 -18.76
C GLU A 61 7.81 -43.03 -17.47
N LEU A 62 6.81 -42.13 -17.55
CA LEU A 62 6.05 -41.67 -16.38
C LEU A 62 5.13 -42.76 -15.81
N CYS A 63 4.40 -43.49 -16.65
CA CYS A 63 3.60 -44.64 -16.22
C CYS A 63 4.48 -45.75 -15.63
N ARG A 64 5.66 -45.97 -16.22
CA ARG A 64 6.67 -46.87 -15.65
C ARG A 64 7.13 -46.38 -14.27
N LEU A 65 7.51 -45.11 -14.14
CA LEU A 65 7.99 -44.55 -12.88
C LEU A 65 6.95 -44.72 -11.76
N PHE A 66 5.69 -44.45 -12.06
CA PHE A 66 4.60 -44.67 -11.12
C PHE A 66 4.51 -46.14 -10.67
N SER A 67 4.66 -47.09 -11.58
CA SER A 67 4.60 -48.52 -11.25
C SER A 67 5.75 -49.02 -10.35
N LEU A 68 6.82 -48.23 -10.20
CA LEU A 68 7.96 -48.54 -9.33
C LEU A 68 7.79 -48.01 -7.88
N SER A 69 6.65 -47.39 -7.58
CA SER A 69 6.37 -46.84 -6.24
C SER A 69 6.36 -47.93 -5.16
N GLU A 70 6.91 -47.63 -3.98
CA GLU A 70 7.00 -48.56 -2.86
C GLU A 70 5.61 -48.91 -2.29
N GLU A 71 4.60 -48.05 -2.49
CA GLU A 71 3.21 -48.36 -2.17
C GLU A 71 2.71 -49.64 -2.89
N PHE A 72 3.32 -50.00 -4.02
CA PHE A 72 2.97 -51.20 -4.80
C PHE A 72 3.89 -52.39 -4.58
N LYS A 73 4.81 -52.34 -3.61
CA LYS A 73 5.82 -53.38 -3.35
C LYS A 73 5.24 -54.78 -3.15
N TYR A 74 4.00 -54.90 -2.65
CA TYR A 74 3.34 -56.18 -2.39
C TYR A 74 2.41 -56.63 -3.52
N VAL A 75 2.26 -55.84 -4.59
CA VAL A 75 1.51 -56.25 -5.78
C VAL A 75 2.34 -57.32 -6.50
N THR A 76 1.72 -58.44 -6.82
CA THR A 76 2.37 -59.56 -7.52
C THR A 76 1.50 -60.03 -8.68
N VAL A 77 2.12 -60.62 -9.71
CA VAL A 77 1.43 -61.20 -10.86
C VAL A 77 1.03 -62.64 -10.53
N ARG A 78 -0.27 -62.93 -10.47
CA ARG A 78 -0.78 -64.29 -10.24
C ARG A 78 -0.93 -65.05 -11.56
N GLN A 79 -0.80 -66.37 -11.54
CA GLN A 79 -0.81 -67.20 -12.77
C GLN A 79 -2.17 -67.21 -13.47
N ASP A 80 -3.26 -67.18 -12.70
CA ASP A 80 -4.65 -67.11 -13.17
C ASP A 80 -5.00 -65.78 -13.84
N GLU A 81 -4.24 -64.72 -13.56
CA GLU A 81 -4.46 -63.38 -14.12
C GLU A 81 -3.70 -63.13 -15.43
N LYS A 82 -2.65 -63.93 -15.73
CA LYS A 82 -1.75 -63.67 -16.86
C LYS A 82 -2.45 -63.63 -18.23
N MET A 83 -3.44 -64.49 -18.45
CA MET A 83 -4.17 -64.52 -19.73
C MET A 83 -5.05 -63.28 -19.92
N GLU A 84 -5.65 -62.77 -18.85
CA GLU A 84 -6.43 -61.53 -18.88
C GLU A 84 -5.50 -60.32 -19.05
N LEU A 85 -4.38 -60.26 -18.32
CA LEU A 85 -3.37 -59.20 -18.44
C LEU A 85 -2.78 -59.12 -19.85
N ALA A 86 -2.51 -60.26 -20.51
CA ALA A 86 -2.04 -60.27 -21.89
C ALA A 86 -3.07 -59.66 -22.86
N LYS A 87 -4.37 -59.97 -22.69
CA LYS A 87 -5.45 -59.36 -23.49
C LYS A 87 -5.59 -57.86 -23.24
N LEU A 88 -5.34 -57.40 -22.02
CA LEU A 88 -5.38 -55.97 -21.68
C LEU A 88 -4.15 -55.24 -22.24
N LEU A 89 -2.97 -55.86 -22.22
CA LEU A 89 -1.75 -55.31 -22.76
C LEU A 89 -1.89 -54.90 -24.25
N ASP A 90 -2.60 -55.70 -25.04
CA ASP A 90 -2.86 -55.40 -26.46
C ASP A 90 -3.85 -54.24 -26.67
N ARG A 91 -4.55 -53.79 -25.62
CA ARG A 91 -5.65 -52.81 -25.68
C ARG A 91 -5.31 -51.47 -25.03
N VAL A 92 -4.22 -51.39 -24.27
CA VAL A 92 -3.82 -50.16 -23.59
C VAL A 92 -3.09 -49.22 -24.57
N PRO A 93 -3.31 -47.89 -24.50
CA PRO A 93 -2.80 -46.96 -25.52
C PRO A 93 -1.32 -46.61 -25.37
N ILE A 94 -0.76 -46.64 -24.16
CA ILE A 94 0.65 -46.32 -23.90
C ILE A 94 1.45 -47.63 -23.84
N PRO A 95 2.49 -47.80 -24.69
CA PRO A 95 3.31 -49.00 -24.70
C PRO A 95 4.00 -49.29 -23.36
N ILE A 96 4.02 -50.56 -22.97
CA ILE A 96 4.67 -51.06 -21.75
C ILE A 96 5.90 -51.88 -22.16
N LYS A 97 7.07 -51.54 -21.61
CA LYS A 97 8.36 -52.13 -22.01
C LYS A 97 8.73 -53.33 -21.15
N GLU A 98 8.09 -53.47 -19.99
CA GLU A 98 8.32 -54.49 -18.97
C GLU A 98 7.74 -55.85 -19.38
N SER A 99 8.31 -56.94 -18.85
CA SER A 99 7.76 -58.28 -19.03
C SER A 99 6.43 -58.43 -18.28
N LEU A 100 5.47 -59.16 -18.84
CA LEU A 100 4.19 -59.50 -18.19
C LEU A 100 4.34 -60.24 -16.85
N GLU A 101 5.52 -60.77 -16.56
CA GLU A 101 5.82 -61.42 -15.27
C GLU A 101 6.20 -60.41 -14.17
N GLU A 102 6.55 -59.17 -14.55
CA GLU A 102 6.92 -58.14 -13.61
C GLU A 102 5.66 -57.46 -13.02
N PRO A 103 5.63 -57.22 -11.69
CA PRO A 103 4.55 -56.46 -11.06
C PRO A 103 4.34 -55.07 -11.68
N SER A 104 5.43 -54.42 -12.13
CA SER A 104 5.42 -53.12 -12.79
C SER A 104 4.54 -53.13 -14.05
N ALA A 105 4.62 -54.18 -14.88
CA ALA A 105 3.77 -54.34 -16.06
C ALA A 105 2.29 -54.47 -15.66
N LYS A 106 1.98 -55.29 -14.65
CA LYS A 106 0.60 -55.43 -14.13
C LYS A 106 0.03 -54.10 -13.64
N ILE A 107 0.80 -53.34 -12.85
CA ILE A 107 0.35 -52.05 -12.32
C ILE A 107 0.08 -51.06 -13.44
N ASN A 108 0.98 -50.97 -14.42
CA ASN A 108 0.86 -50.07 -15.56
C ASN A 108 -0.35 -50.43 -16.44
N VAL A 109 -0.55 -51.72 -16.77
CA VAL A 109 -1.74 -52.20 -17.50
C VAL A 109 -3.03 -51.83 -16.77
N LEU A 110 -3.10 -52.06 -15.45
CA LEU A 110 -4.31 -51.77 -14.66
C LEU A 110 -4.61 -50.27 -14.56
N LEU A 111 -3.59 -49.42 -14.45
CA LEU A 111 -3.75 -47.96 -14.49
C LEU A 111 -4.36 -47.52 -15.83
N GLN A 112 -3.80 -48.00 -16.94
CA GLN A 112 -4.29 -47.63 -18.27
C GLN A 112 -5.67 -48.22 -18.57
N ALA A 113 -5.96 -49.44 -18.10
CA ALA A 113 -7.27 -50.06 -18.20
C ALA A 113 -8.34 -49.26 -17.44
N TYR A 114 -7.98 -48.71 -16.28
CA TYR A 114 -8.84 -47.84 -15.49
C TYR A 114 -9.18 -46.54 -16.22
N ILE A 115 -8.17 -45.83 -16.76
CA ILE A 115 -8.38 -44.60 -17.53
C ILE A 115 -9.24 -44.87 -18.78
N SER A 116 -9.01 -46.03 -19.42
CA SER A 116 -9.75 -46.48 -20.61
C SER A 116 -11.15 -47.05 -20.30
N GLN A 117 -11.55 -47.15 -19.03
CA GLN A 117 -12.81 -47.73 -18.58
C GLN A 117 -13.05 -49.18 -19.08
N LEU A 118 -11.98 -49.97 -19.16
CA LEU A 118 -12.07 -51.38 -19.55
C LEU A 118 -12.70 -52.21 -18.43
N LYS A 119 -13.52 -53.19 -18.81
CA LYS A 119 -14.11 -54.15 -17.87
C LYS A 119 -13.11 -55.26 -17.61
N LEU A 120 -12.95 -55.62 -16.33
CA LEU A 120 -12.17 -56.75 -15.86
C LEU A 120 -13.11 -57.92 -15.51
N GLU A 121 -12.69 -59.14 -15.80
CA GLU A 121 -13.40 -60.38 -15.48
C GLU A 121 -12.97 -60.91 -14.10
N GLY A 122 -11.69 -60.76 -13.74
CA GLY A 122 -11.14 -61.17 -12.45
C GLY A 122 -11.47 -60.24 -11.27
N LEU A 123 -12.02 -60.79 -10.19
CA LEU A 123 -12.24 -60.07 -8.93
C LEU A 123 -10.93 -59.57 -8.30
N SER A 124 -9.86 -60.36 -8.44
CA SER A 124 -8.54 -60.05 -7.91
C SER A 124 -7.89 -58.85 -8.61
N LEU A 125 -7.92 -58.82 -9.96
CA LEU A 125 -7.48 -57.68 -10.76
C LEU A 125 -8.33 -56.43 -10.52
N THR A 126 -9.64 -56.59 -10.28
CA THR A 126 -10.52 -55.47 -9.92
C THR A 126 -10.11 -54.84 -8.60
N SER A 127 -9.81 -55.68 -7.58
CA SER A 127 -9.32 -55.19 -6.28
C SER A 127 -7.96 -54.48 -6.42
N ASP A 128 -7.04 -55.06 -7.18
CA ASP A 128 -5.72 -54.46 -7.41
C ASP A 128 -5.82 -53.14 -8.18
N MET A 129 -6.69 -53.05 -9.19
CA MET A 129 -6.96 -51.80 -9.92
C MET A 129 -7.53 -50.71 -9.02
N VAL A 130 -8.46 -51.04 -8.12
CA VAL A 130 -9.01 -50.09 -7.14
C VAL A 130 -7.90 -49.60 -6.20
N PHE A 131 -7.05 -50.49 -5.69
CA PHE A 131 -5.91 -50.11 -4.83
C PHE A 131 -4.94 -49.16 -5.55
N ILE A 132 -4.52 -49.50 -6.78
CA ILE A 132 -3.59 -48.68 -7.58
C ILE A 132 -4.15 -47.27 -7.84
N THR A 133 -5.45 -47.18 -8.13
CA THR A 133 -6.10 -45.91 -8.51
C THR A 133 -6.44 -45.04 -7.29
N GLN A 134 -6.55 -45.63 -6.11
CA GLN A 134 -6.66 -44.91 -4.84
C GLN A 134 -5.35 -44.24 -4.42
N CYS A 135 -4.19 -44.70 -4.90
CA CYS A 135 -2.88 -44.05 -4.76
C CYS A 135 -2.73 -42.81 -5.69
N TRP A 136 -3.78 -42.00 -5.77
CA TRP A 136 -3.83 -40.73 -6.49
C TRP A 136 -2.73 -39.76 -6.02
N THR A 137 -2.45 -39.75 -4.72
CA THR A 137 -1.46 -38.83 -4.12
C THR A 137 -0.06 -39.04 -4.67
N THR A 138 0.27 -40.25 -5.12
CA THR A 138 1.56 -40.58 -5.74
C THR A 138 1.75 -39.85 -7.08
N HIS A 139 0.69 -39.71 -7.88
CA HIS A 139 0.73 -38.93 -9.13
C HIS A 139 0.89 -37.42 -8.84
N ALA A 140 0.11 -36.91 -7.88
CA ALA A 140 0.17 -35.50 -7.49
C ALA A 140 1.54 -35.12 -6.91
N SER A 141 2.18 -36.05 -6.17
CA SER A 141 3.54 -35.86 -5.64
C SER A 141 4.60 -35.80 -6.75
N ALA A 142 4.47 -36.62 -7.81
CA ALA A 142 5.37 -36.60 -8.95
C ALA A 142 5.25 -35.27 -9.71
N PHE A 143 4.03 -34.78 -9.94
CA PHE A 143 3.79 -33.45 -10.51
C PHE A 143 4.44 -32.36 -9.65
N ARG A 144 4.27 -32.43 -8.32
CA ARG A 144 4.86 -31.44 -7.41
C ARG A 144 6.39 -31.44 -7.45
N ASP A 145 7.02 -32.62 -7.47
CA ASP A 145 8.47 -32.74 -7.59
C ASP A 145 8.98 -32.16 -8.94
N CYS A 146 8.26 -32.41 -10.04
CA CYS A 146 8.57 -31.80 -11.34
C CYS A 146 8.54 -30.26 -11.30
N LEU A 147 7.52 -29.69 -10.67
CA LEU A 147 7.37 -28.23 -10.52
C LEU A 147 8.50 -27.63 -9.69
N GLU A 148 8.85 -28.25 -8.55
CA GLU A 148 9.93 -27.77 -7.68
C GLU A 148 11.30 -27.85 -8.36
N LYS A 149 11.52 -28.89 -9.17
CA LYS A 149 12.71 -29.05 -10.01
C LYS A 149 12.70 -28.19 -11.27
N ARG A 150 11.63 -27.41 -11.50
CA ARG A 150 11.45 -26.49 -12.63
C ARG A 150 11.49 -27.17 -14.01
N MET A 151 10.96 -28.38 -14.11
CA MET A 151 10.96 -29.17 -15.33
C MET A 151 9.64 -29.00 -16.08
N GLY A 152 9.63 -28.21 -17.16
CA GLY A 152 8.44 -27.77 -17.89
C GLY A 152 7.66 -28.94 -18.51
N ALA A 153 8.20 -29.57 -19.55
CA ALA A 153 7.51 -30.62 -20.31
C ALA A 153 6.93 -31.74 -19.43
N ILE A 154 7.77 -32.35 -18.59
CA ILE A 154 7.32 -33.44 -17.72
C ILE A 154 6.29 -32.98 -16.67
N SER A 155 6.34 -31.73 -16.19
CA SER A 155 5.31 -31.25 -15.26
C SER A 155 3.93 -31.19 -15.92
N ARG A 156 3.87 -30.84 -17.22
CA ARG A 156 2.61 -30.81 -17.99
C ARG A 156 2.04 -32.21 -18.17
N GLU A 157 2.89 -33.16 -18.54
CA GLU A 157 2.48 -34.56 -18.67
C GLU A 157 2.07 -35.18 -17.32
N ALA A 158 2.79 -34.88 -16.24
CA ALA A 158 2.42 -35.32 -14.90
C ALA A 158 1.06 -34.75 -14.45
N LEU A 159 0.78 -33.46 -14.71
CA LEU A 159 -0.51 -32.85 -14.42
C LEU A 159 -1.63 -33.44 -15.29
N ASN A 160 -1.37 -33.69 -16.58
CA ASN A 160 -2.33 -34.33 -17.47
C ASN A 160 -2.64 -35.75 -16.99
N LEU A 161 -1.64 -36.55 -16.63
CA LEU A 161 -1.83 -37.89 -16.09
C LEU A 161 -2.68 -37.86 -14.82
N CYS A 162 -2.42 -36.91 -13.92
CA CYS A 162 -3.26 -36.68 -12.75
C CYS A 162 -4.74 -36.49 -13.15
N LYS A 163 -5.02 -35.56 -14.05
CA LYS A 163 -6.38 -35.29 -14.53
C LYS A 163 -7.00 -36.48 -15.23
N MET A 164 -6.24 -37.22 -16.04
CA MET A 164 -6.70 -38.41 -16.77
C MET A 164 -7.15 -39.51 -15.79
N VAL A 165 -6.39 -39.74 -14.73
CA VAL A 165 -6.75 -40.67 -13.65
C VAL A 165 -7.99 -40.19 -12.90
N SER A 166 -8.06 -38.91 -12.53
CA SER A 166 -9.20 -38.34 -11.80
C SER A 166 -10.50 -38.38 -12.60
N LYS A 167 -10.43 -38.01 -13.89
CA LYS A 167 -11.59 -37.91 -14.80
C LYS A 167 -11.90 -39.22 -15.52
N ARG A 168 -11.06 -40.25 -15.39
CA ARG A 168 -11.20 -41.56 -16.06
C ARG A 168 -11.36 -41.41 -17.58
N MET A 169 -10.49 -40.62 -18.19
CA MET A 169 -10.49 -40.36 -19.62
C MET A 169 -9.10 -39.94 -20.10
N TRP A 170 -8.84 -40.11 -21.40
CA TRP A 170 -7.60 -39.69 -22.03
C TRP A 170 -7.67 -38.24 -22.53
N SER A 171 -6.53 -37.56 -22.62
CA SER A 171 -6.40 -36.17 -23.10
C SER A 171 -6.86 -35.97 -24.55
N VAL A 172 -6.77 -37.01 -25.37
CA VAL A 172 -7.22 -37.00 -26.78
C VAL A 172 -8.74 -37.05 -26.95
N GLN A 173 -9.49 -37.36 -25.89
CA GLN A 173 -10.95 -37.44 -25.92
C GLN A 173 -11.59 -36.06 -25.72
N THR A 174 -12.85 -35.90 -26.15
CA THR A 174 -13.51 -34.59 -26.06
C THR A 174 -13.67 -34.13 -24.60
N PRO A 175 -13.34 -32.87 -24.26
CA PRO A 175 -13.52 -32.31 -22.91
C PRO A 175 -14.97 -32.42 -22.39
N LEU A 176 -15.95 -32.52 -23.30
CA LEU A 176 -17.37 -32.72 -22.97
C LEU A 176 -17.64 -33.99 -22.15
N ARG A 177 -16.75 -35.00 -22.18
CA ARG A 177 -16.86 -36.20 -21.33
C ARG A 177 -16.86 -35.88 -19.84
N GLN A 178 -16.36 -34.71 -19.44
CA GLN A 178 -16.31 -34.27 -18.04
C GLN A 178 -17.68 -33.78 -17.52
N PHE A 179 -18.65 -33.55 -18.40
CA PHE A 179 -20.01 -33.17 -18.02
C PHE A 179 -20.93 -34.39 -17.90
N HIS A 180 -21.74 -34.40 -16.85
CA HIS A 180 -22.77 -35.43 -16.67
C HIS A 180 -24.01 -35.14 -17.52
N GLY A 181 -24.61 -36.18 -18.08
CA GLY A 181 -25.86 -36.08 -18.85
C GLY A 181 -25.71 -36.07 -20.38
N ILE A 182 -24.49 -36.24 -20.91
CA ILE A 182 -24.28 -36.43 -22.35
C ILE A 182 -24.18 -37.94 -22.67
N PRO A 183 -25.05 -38.50 -23.53
CA PRO A 183 -24.94 -39.88 -23.96
C PRO A 183 -23.60 -40.18 -24.66
N ASN A 184 -22.99 -41.33 -24.37
CA ASN A 184 -21.71 -41.74 -24.96
C ASN A 184 -21.76 -41.82 -26.50
N GLU A 185 -22.91 -42.14 -27.08
CA GLU A 185 -23.12 -42.13 -28.53
C GLU A 185 -22.91 -40.74 -29.16
N ILE A 186 -23.30 -39.67 -28.45
CA ILE A 186 -23.11 -38.29 -28.91
C ILE A 186 -21.63 -37.90 -28.78
N LEU A 187 -20.98 -38.28 -27.69
CA LEU A 187 -19.54 -38.03 -27.47
C LEU A 187 -18.71 -38.70 -28.56
N MET A 188 -18.98 -39.97 -28.89
CA MET A 188 -18.27 -40.68 -29.96
C MET A 188 -18.54 -40.06 -31.35
N LYS A 189 -19.75 -39.55 -31.60
CA LYS A 189 -20.05 -38.81 -32.84
C LYS A 189 -19.25 -37.52 -32.95
N LEU A 190 -19.09 -36.78 -31.84
CA LEU A 190 -18.30 -35.56 -31.79
C LEU A 190 -16.80 -35.85 -31.99
N GLU A 191 -16.28 -36.87 -31.32
CA GLU A 191 -14.87 -37.30 -31.47
C GLU A 191 -14.55 -37.75 -32.90
N LYS A 192 -15.49 -38.42 -33.58
CA LYS A 192 -15.32 -38.84 -34.98
C LYS A 192 -15.28 -37.67 -35.98
N LYS A 193 -15.74 -36.47 -35.60
CA LYS A 193 -15.76 -35.30 -36.48
C LYS A 193 -14.41 -34.57 -36.55
N ASP A 194 -13.50 -34.83 -35.60
CA ASP A 194 -12.15 -34.26 -35.54
C ASP A 194 -12.13 -32.72 -35.67
N ILE A 195 -13.06 -32.07 -34.96
CA ILE A 195 -13.12 -30.60 -34.88
C ILE A 195 -12.29 -30.17 -33.67
N ALA A 196 -11.37 -29.23 -33.89
CA ALA A 196 -10.58 -28.63 -32.80
C ALA A 196 -11.50 -28.01 -31.74
N TRP A 197 -11.15 -28.19 -30.45
CA TRP A 197 -11.98 -27.78 -29.31
C TRP A 197 -12.41 -26.31 -29.39
N ASP A 198 -11.50 -25.41 -29.76
CA ASP A 198 -11.77 -23.98 -29.81
C ASP A 198 -12.88 -23.58 -30.80
N ARG A 199 -13.05 -24.35 -31.89
CA ARG A 199 -14.09 -24.06 -32.89
C ARG A 199 -15.50 -24.35 -32.40
N TYR A 200 -15.65 -25.10 -31.30
CA TYR A 200 -16.98 -25.36 -30.73
C TYR A 200 -17.61 -24.10 -30.11
N TYR A 201 -16.81 -23.10 -29.73
CA TYR A 201 -17.29 -21.82 -29.21
C TYR A 201 -17.93 -20.94 -30.30
N ASP A 202 -17.52 -21.10 -31.56
CA ASP A 202 -18.06 -20.32 -32.69
C ASP A 202 -19.43 -20.85 -33.18
N LEU A 203 -19.80 -22.08 -32.77
CA LEU A 203 -21.00 -22.75 -33.26
C LEU A 203 -22.24 -22.39 -32.42
N SER A 204 -23.30 -22.00 -33.10
CA SER A 204 -24.60 -21.77 -32.47
C SER A 204 -25.23 -23.07 -31.96
N SER A 205 -26.18 -22.94 -31.03
CA SER A 205 -26.93 -24.10 -30.51
C SER A 205 -27.67 -24.91 -31.60
N GLN A 206 -28.02 -24.28 -32.73
CA GLN A 206 -28.67 -24.95 -33.86
C GLN A 206 -27.65 -25.76 -34.66
N GLU A 207 -26.52 -25.15 -35.02
CA GLU A 207 -25.43 -25.82 -35.76
C GLU A 207 -24.85 -26.99 -34.98
N LEU A 208 -24.69 -26.86 -33.66
CA LEU A 208 -24.26 -27.98 -32.79
C LEU A 208 -25.26 -29.13 -32.83
N GLY A 209 -26.56 -28.83 -32.85
CA GLY A 209 -27.62 -29.82 -32.97
C GLY A 209 -27.64 -30.53 -34.32
N GLU A 210 -27.39 -29.78 -35.41
CA GLU A 210 -27.25 -30.32 -36.77
C GLU A 210 -25.99 -31.19 -36.92
N LEU A 211 -24.87 -30.75 -36.35
CA LEU A 211 -23.58 -31.44 -36.39
C LEU A 211 -23.66 -32.88 -35.88
N ILE A 212 -24.39 -33.09 -34.78
CA ILE A 212 -24.62 -34.42 -34.18
C ILE A 212 -25.86 -35.14 -34.71
N ARG A 213 -26.63 -34.49 -35.60
CA ARG A 213 -27.94 -34.93 -36.11
C ARG A 213 -28.95 -35.19 -34.99
N PHE A 214 -28.92 -34.34 -33.95
CA PHE A 214 -29.83 -34.39 -32.81
C PHE A 214 -30.12 -32.97 -32.27
N PRO A 215 -31.03 -32.22 -32.93
CA PRO A 215 -31.28 -30.81 -32.63
C PRO A 215 -31.64 -30.50 -31.17
N LYS A 216 -32.32 -31.42 -30.49
CA LYS A 216 -32.72 -31.25 -29.07
C LYS A 216 -31.53 -31.11 -28.12
N MET A 217 -30.39 -31.73 -28.41
CA MET A 217 -29.19 -31.65 -27.57
C MET A 217 -28.32 -30.45 -27.88
N GLY A 218 -28.54 -29.75 -29.00
CA GLY A 218 -27.73 -28.61 -29.41
C GLY A 218 -27.68 -27.50 -28.36
N ARG A 219 -28.82 -27.19 -27.72
CA ARG A 219 -28.89 -26.20 -26.62
C ARG A 219 -28.09 -26.62 -25.39
N THR A 220 -28.18 -27.89 -25.01
CA THR A 220 -27.48 -28.42 -23.84
C THR A 220 -25.97 -28.49 -24.09
N LEU A 221 -25.55 -28.90 -25.29
CA LEU A 221 -24.13 -28.91 -25.67
C LEU A 221 -23.58 -27.48 -25.70
N HIS A 222 -24.31 -26.54 -26.29
CA HIS A 222 -23.93 -25.12 -26.28
C HIS A 222 -23.75 -24.61 -24.85
N LYS A 223 -24.68 -24.95 -23.94
CA LYS A 223 -24.56 -24.63 -22.51
C LYS A 223 -23.28 -25.22 -21.91
N PHE A 224 -22.99 -26.50 -22.12
CA PHE A 224 -21.79 -27.14 -21.56
C PHE A 224 -20.48 -26.60 -22.12
N ILE A 225 -20.43 -26.24 -23.41
CA ILE A 225 -19.26 -25.60 -24.03
C ILE A 225 -18.96 -24.27 -23.34
N HIS A 226 -19.99 -23.43 -23.12
CA HIS A 226 -19.83 -22.15 -22.44
C HIS A 226 -19.65 -22.27 -20.92
N GLN A 227 -19.95 -23.42 -20.33
CA GLN A 227 -19.61 -23.72 -18.94
C GLN A 227 -18.20 -24.30 -18.77
N PHE A 228 -17.53 -24.70 -19.85
CA PHE A 228 -16.19 -25.25 -19.74
C PHE A 228 -15.20 -24.13 -19.37
N PRO A 229 -14.40 -24.28 -18.29
CA PRO A 229 -13.53 -23.21 -17.82
C PRO A 229 -12.53 -22.78 -18.89
N LYS A 230 -12.62 -21.51 -19.29
CA LYS A 230 -11.76 -20.85 -20.28
C LYS A 230 -11.38 -19.47 -19.75
N LEU A 231 -10.13 -19.10 -19.94
CA LEU A 231 -9.57 -17.83 -19.48
C LEU A 231 -8.91 -17.11 -20.66
N ASN A 232 -9.12 -15.81 -20.75
CA ASN A 232 -8.41 -14.95 -21.68
C ASN A 232 -7.25 -14.28 -20.94
N LEU A 233 -6.09 -14.23 -21.59
CA LEU A 233 -4.84 -13.78 -20.99
C LEU A 233 -4.30 -12.58 -21.77
N ALA A 234 -3.96 -11.51 -21.04
CA ALA A 234 -3.17 -10.40 -21.55
C ALA A 234 -1.98 -10.19 -20.62
N ALA A 235 -0.82 -9.84 -21.17
CA ALA A 235 0.37 -9.58 -20.36
C ALA A 235 1.03 -8.27 -20.77
N HIS A 236 1.31 -7.44 -19.77
CA HIS A 236 2.16 -6.27 -19.90
C HIS A 236 3.55 -6.58 -19.35
N VAL A 237 4.60 -6.28 -20.11
CA VAL A 237 5.98 -6.66 -19.78
C VAL A 237 6.84 -5.43 -19.66
N GLN A 238 7.52 -5.31 -18.51
CA GLN A 238 8.39 -4.19 -18.24
C GLN A 238 9.75 -4.68 -17.72
N PRO A 239 10.86 -4.35 -18.40
CA PRO A 239 12.19 -4.68 -17.89
C PRO A 239 12.48 -3.86 -16.62
N ILE A 240 12.76 -4.55 -15.51
CA ILE A 240 13.22 -3.92 -14.26
C ILE A 240 14.75 -3.77 -14.32
N ALA A 241 15.42 -4.83 -14.75
CA ALA A 241 16.87 -4.90 -14.91
C ALA A 241 17.18 -5.74 -16.15
N ARG A 242 18.45 -5.78 -16.58
CA ARG A 242 18.88 -6.62 -17.72
C ARG A 242 18.53 -8.10 -17.58
N THR A 243 18.41 -8.57 -16.35
CA THR A 243 18.22 -9.98 -16.02
C THR A 243 16.88 -10.24 -15.34
N VAL A 244 15.96 -9.25 -15.30
CA VAL A 244 14.63 -9.37 -14.67
C VAL A 244 13.57 -8.61 -15.47
N LEU A 245 12.51 -9.31 -15.85
CA LEU A 245 11.27 -8.71 -16.33
C LEU A 245 10.23 -8.73 -15.22
N ARG A 246 9.49 -7.64 -15.09
CA ARG A 246 8.16 -7.63 -14.50
C ARG A 246 7.16 -8.08 -15.56
N VAL A 247 6.27 -8.96 -15.16
CA VAL A 247 5.12 -9.38 -15.95
C VAL A 247 3.88 -9.09 -15.12
N GLU A 248 3.01 -8.26 -15.67
CA GLU A 248 1.66 -8.01 -15.18
C GLU A 248 0.70 -8.80 -16.06
N LEU A 249 0.19 -9.92 -15.53
CA LEU A 249 -0.72 -10.82 -16.22
C LEU A 249 -2.15 -10.48 -15.83
N THR A 250 -2.96 -10.05 -16.79
CA THR A 250 -4.40 -9.88 -16.65
C THR A 250 -5.09 -11.16 -17.11
N ILE A 251 -5.86 -11.75 -16.19
CA ILE A 251 -6.68 -12.94 -16.41
C ILE A 251 -8.14 -12.52 -16.40
N THR A 252 -8.82 -12.71 -17.52
CA THR A 252 -10.25 -12.43 -17.66
C THR A 252 -11.01 -13.75 -17.87
N THR A 253 -12.13 -13.89 -17.18
CA THR A 253 -12.91 -15.13 -17.25
C THR A 253 -13.75 -15.16 -18.54
N ASP A 254 -13.71 -16.29 -19.26
CA ASP A 254 -14.44 -16.46 -20.53
C ASP A 254 -15.31 -17.73 -20.49
N PHE A 255 -16.08 -17.88 -19.40
CA PHE A 255 -17.02 -18.99 -19.23
C PHE A 255 -18.14 -18.64 -18.24
N GLN A 256 -19.25 -19.37 -18.31
CA GLN A 256 -20.41 -19.22 -17.44
C GLN A 256 -20.29 -20.10 -16.19
N TRP A 257 -20.30 -19.47 -15.01
CA TRP A 257 -20.28 -20.21 -13.75
C TRP A 257 -21.59 -20.97 -13.50
N GLU A 258 -21.46 -22.13 -12.87
CA GLU A 258 -22.58 -22.98 -12.44
C GLU A 258 -22.15 -23.74 -11.19
N ASP A 259 -22.83 -23.49 -10.08
CA ASP A 259 -22.42 -23.99 -8.75
C ASP A 259 -22.36 -25.53 -8.69
N LYS A 260 -23.24 -26.21 -9.42
CA LYS A 260 -23.27 -27.68 -9.48
C LYS A 260 -22.08 -28.28 -10.21
N VAL A 261 -21.44 -27.51 -11.09
CA VAL A 261 -20.33 -27.94 -11.93
C VAL A 261 -19.00 -27.48 -11.33
N HIS A 262 -18.90 -26.22 -10.92
CA HIS A 262 -17.66 -25.57 -10.51
C HIS A 262 -17.48 -25.47 -8.99
N GLY A 263 -18.57 -25.60 -8.22
CA GLY A 263 -18.56 -25.36 -6.79
C GLY A 263 -18.35 -23.88 -6.46
N PHE A 264 -17.49 -23.60 -5.47
CA PHE A 264 -17.22 -22.23 -4.97
C PHE A 264 -15.90 -21.64 -5.47
N VAL A 265 -14.96 -22.49 -5.88
CA VAL A 265 -13.60 -22.11 -6.27
C VAL A 265 -13.08 -23.04 -7.36
N GLU A 266 -12.51 -22.45 -8.40
CA GLU A 266 -11.82 -23.16 -9.48
C GLU A 266 -10.30 -22.87 -9.44
N PRO A 267 -9.47 -23.89 -9.18
CA PRO A 267 -8.02 -23.74 -9.12
C PRO A 267 -7.33 -23.82 -10.49
N PHE A 268 -6.31 -22.98 -10.68
CA PHE A 268 -5.45 -22.93 -11.85
C PHE A 268 -3.97 -22.80 -11.46
N TRP A 269 -3.09 -23.33 -12.31
CA TRP A 269 -1.66 -23.10 -12.28
C TRP A 269 -1.28 -22.07 -13.32
N VAL A 270 -0.60 -21.01 -12.90
CA VAL A 270 0.08 -20.07 -13.80
C VAL A 270 1.54 -20.53 -13.89
N ILE A 271 1.98 -20.91 -15.08
CA ILE A 271 3.33 -21.45 -15.33
C ILE A 271 3.95 -20.61 -16.42
N VAL A 272 5.12 -20.05 -16.16
CA VAL A 272 5.92 -19.32 -17.15
C VAL A 272 7.10 -20.17 -17.55
N GLU A 273 7.18 -20.44 -18.85
CA GLU A 273 8.14 -21.33 -19.45
C GLU A 273 9.08 -20.55 -20.38
N ASP A 274 10.27 -21.10 -20.58
CA ASP A 274 11.21 -20.62 -21.58
C ASP A 274 10.72 -20.85 -23.01
N ASN A 275 11.52 -20.46 -24.01
CA ASN A 275 11.15 -20.59 -25.41
C ASN A 275 10.90 -22.05 -25.84
N ASP A 276 11.64 -22.99 -25.26
CA ASP A 276 11.56 -24.41 -25.65
C ASP A 276 10.51 -25.16 -24.83
N GLY A 277 9.97 -24.54 -23.77
CA GLY A 277 8.99 -25.16 -22.88
C GLY A 277 9.60 -26.26 -21.99
N GLU A 278 10.92 -26.27 -21.83
CA GLU A 278 11.68 -27.25 -21.04
C GLU A 278 11.86 -26.81 -19.59
N TYR A 279 11.97 -25.50 -19.34
CA TYR A 279 12.26 -24.95 -18.01
C TYR A 279 11.17 -24.02 -17.51
N ILE A 280 10.80 -24.20 -16.24
CA ILE A 280 9.84 -23.33 -15.56
C ILE A 280 10.59 -22.17 -14.88
N LEU A 281 10.36 -20.98 -15.40
CA LEU A 281 10.94 -19.74 -14.90
C LEU A 281 10.19 -19.24 -13.65
N HIS A 282 8.87 -19.38 -13.67
CA HIS A 282 7.99 -18.98 -12.59
C HIS A 282 6.75 -19.87 -12.56
N HIS A 283 6.24 -20.17 -11.37
CA HIS A 283 4.92 -20.77 -11.21
C HIS A 283 4.20 -20.21 -9.99
N GLU A 284 2.87 -20.10 -10.09
CA GLU A 284 2.01 -19.63 -9.01
C GLU A 284 0.65 -20.33 -9.09
N TYR A 285 0.03 -20.57 -7.93
CA TYR A 285 -1.27 -21.21 -7.82
C TYR A 285 -2.37 -20.15 -7.69
N PHE A 286 -3.23 -20.05 -8.70
CA PHE A 286 -4.32 -19.08 -8.81
C PHE A 286 -5.65 -19.73 -8.43
N LEU A 287 -6.42 -19.07 -7.56
CA LEU A 287 -7.73 -19.54 -7.10
C LEU A 287 -8.83 -18.60 -7.57
N LEU A 288 -9.57 -18.99 -8.60
CA LEU A 288 -10.72 -18.24 -9.07
C LEU A 288 -11.93 -18.49 -8.16
N LYS A 289 -12.38 -17.47 -7.44
CA LYS A 289 -13.55 -17.55 -6.56
C LYS A 289 -14.79 -17.08 -7.30
N LYS A 290 -15.94 -17.72 -7.03
CA LYS A 290 -17.24 -17.34 -7.59
C LYS A 290 -17.56 -15.84 -7.47
N GLN A 291 -17.21 -15.23 -6.35
CA GLN A 291 -17.56 -13.84 -6.04
C GLN A 291 -16.87 -12.79 -6.94
N TYR A 292 -15.82 -13.18 -7.67
CA TYR A 292 -15.01 -12.28 -8.49
C TYR A 292 -15.03 -12.67 -9.98
N ILE A 293 -15.99 -13.49 -10.43
CA ILE A 293 -15.98 -13.97 -11.81
C ILE A 293 -16.06 -12.83 -12.84
N ASP A 294 -16.86 -11.81 -12.57
CA ASP A 294 -17.08 -10.67 -13.47
C ASP A 294 -15.96 -9.61 -13.37
N GLU A 295 -14.92 -9.86 -12.56
CA GLU A 295 -13.79 -8.97 -12.35
C GLU A 295 -12.53 -9.47 -13.07
N ASP A 296 -11.76 -8.55 -13.62
CA ASP A 296 -10.45 -8.84 -14.19
C ASP A 296 -9.44 -9.07 -13.06
N HIS A 297 -8.67 -10.16 -13.14
CA HIS A 297 -7.70 -10.49 -12.12
C HIS A 297 -6.29 -10.15 -12.61
N THR A 298 -5.56 -9.32 -11.88
CA THR A 298 -4.17 -8.98 -12.19
C THR A 298 -3.21 -9.76 -11.29
N LEU A 299 -2.22 -10.41 -11.91
CA LEU A 299 -1.13 -11.10 -11.23
C LEU A 299 0.20 -10.49 -11.63
N ASN A 300 0.90 -9.96 -10.64
CA ASN A 300 2.20 -9.30 -10.81
C ASN A 300 3.33 -10.22 -10.34
N PHE A 301 4.21 -10.66 -11.23
CA PHE A 301 5.38 -11.46 -10.87
C PHE A 301 6.61 -11.05 -11.68
N THR A 302 7.77 -11.64 -11.34
CA THR A 302 9.02 -11.38 -12.06
C THR A 302 9.61 -12.66 -12.61
N VAL A 303 10.22 -12.55 -13.80
CA VAL A 303 10.88 -13.67 -14.47
C VAL A 303 12.32 -13.31 -14.85
N PRO A 304 13.27 -14.25 -14.74
CA PRO A 304 14.63 -14.02 -15.17
C PRO A 304 14.74 -13.95 -16.70
N ILE A 305 15.64 -13.10 -17.19
CA ILE A 305 16.12 -13.10 -18.57
C ILE A 305 17.58 -13.52 -18.58
N TYR A 306 17.95 -14.29 -19.61
CA TYR A 306 19.32 -14.71 -19.88
C TYR A 306 19.83 -14.08 -21.18
N GLU A 307 21.15 -13.92 -21.27
CA GLU A 307 21.84 -13.53 -22.51
C GLU A 307 22.49 -14.79 -23.12
N PRO A 308 22.29 -15.09 -24.43
CA PRO A 308 21.55 -14.31 -25.42
C PRO A 308 20.03 -14.28 -25.19
N LEU A 309 19.41 -13.15 -25.54
CA LEU A 309 17.97 -12.92 -25.34
C LEU A 309 17.14 -13.96 -26.12
N PRO A 310 16.26 -14.73 -25.46
CA PRO A 310 15.36 -15.64 -26.15
C PRO A 310 14.33 -14.87 -27.00
N PRO A 311 13.75 -15.47 -28.04
CA PRO A 311 12.79 -14.77 -28.90
C PRO A 311 11.45 -14.51 -28.19
N GLN A 312 11.02 -15.42 -27.31
CA GLN A 312 9.78 -15.32 -26.55
C GLN A 312 9.79 -16.24 -25.34
N TYR A 313 8.89 -15.99 -24.39
CA TYR A 313 8.48 -16.92 -23.34
C TYR A 313 7.01 -17.30 -23.50
N PHE A 314 6.58 -18.35 -22.80
CA PHE A 314 5.18 -18.77 -22.79
C PHE A 314 4.59 -18.69 -21.39
N ILE A 315 3.49 -17.97 -21.26
CA ILE A 315 2.67 -18.00 -20.04
C ILE A 315 1.52 -18.98 -20.29
N ARG A 316 1.46 -20.04 -19.49
CA ARG A 316 0.41 -21.05 -19.51
C ARG A 316 -0.43 -20.95 -18.26
N VAL A 317 -1.74 -20.81 -18.41
CA VAL A 317 -2.70 -20.92 -17.31
C VAL A 317 -3.50 -22.20 -17.52
N VAL A 318 -3.30 -23.17 -16.62
CA VAL A 318 -3.83 -24.53 -16.77
C VAL A 318 -4.71 -24.85 -15.57
N SER A 319 -5.94 -25.32 -15.78
CA SER A 319 -6.80 -25.74 -14.67
C SER A 319 -6.13 -26.87 -13.88
N ASP A 320 -6.26 -26.92 -12.57
CA ASP A 320 -5.77 -28.07 -11.78
C ASP A 320 -6.70 -29.30 -11.95
N ARG A 321 -8.00 -29.06 -12.21
CA ARG A 321 -9.04 -30.10 -12.23
C ARG A 321 -9.52 -30.51 -13.62
N TRP A 322 -9.56 -29.57 -14.56
CA TRP A 322 -10.19 -29.78 -15.87
C TRP A 322 -9.16 -30.20 -16.92
N LEU A 323 -9.45 -31.31 -17.60
CA LEU A 323 -8.66 -31.81 -18.73
C LEU A 323 -9.03 -31.01 -19.99
N GLY A 324 -8.04 -30.52 -20.73
CA GLY A 324 -8.25 -29.66 -21.91
C GLY A 324 -8.51 -28.18 -21.59
N SER A 325 -8.61 -27.79 -20.31
CA SER A 325 -8.73 -26.38 -19.91
C SER A 325 -7.32 -25.80 -19.70
N GLN A 326 -6.83 -25.14 -20.75
CA GLN A 326 -5.57 -24.40 -20.73
C GLN A 326 -5.64 -23.19 -21.67
N SER A 327 -4.98 -22.12 -21.26
CA SER A 327 -4.78 -20.92 -22.07
C SER A 327 -3.29 -20.63 -22.16
N VAL A 328 -2.80 -20.26 -23.34
CA VAL A 328 -1.37 -20.05 -23.61
C VAL A 328 -1.18 -18.68 -24.25
N LEU A 329 -0.32 -17.87 -23.65
CA LEU A 329 0.04 -16.54 -24.13
C LEU A 329 1.54 -16.49 -24.46
N PRO A 330 1.92 -16.37 -25.75
CA PRO A 330 3.30 -16.11 -26.14
C PRO A 330 3.68 -14.65 -25.85
N VAL A 331 4.78 -14.45 -25.13
CA VAL A 331 5.32 -13.15 -24.78
C VAL A 331 6.57 -12.91 -25.61
N SER A 332 6.44 -12.13 -26.68
CA SER A 332 7.53 -11.86 -27.63
C SER A 332 8.50 -10.81 -27.10
N PHE A 333 9.80 -11.06 -27.27
CA PHE A 333 10.87 -10.12 -26.91
C PHE A 333 11.49 -9.42 -28.12
N ARG A 334 10.88 -9.53 -29.30
CA ARG A 334 11.39 -8.91 -30.54
C ARG A 334 11.63 -7.40 -30.44
N HIS A 335 10.78 -6.71 -29.68
CA HIS A 335 10.85 -5.26 -29.47
C HIS A 335 11.28 -4.90 -28.04
N LEU A 336 11.83 -5.86 -27.29
CA LEU A 336 12.28 -5.65 -25.93
C LEU A 336 13.69 -5.03 -25.93
N ILE A 337 13.77 -3.81 -25.41
CA ILE A 337 14.98 -3.06 -25.15
C ILE A 337 15.31 -3.24 -23.67
N LEU A 338 16.35 -4.02 -23.40
CA LEU A 338 16.86 -4.17 -22.04
C LEU A 338 17.63 -2.91 -21.62
N PRO A 339 17.55 -2.50 -20.35
CA PRO A 339 18.31 -1.36 -19.86
C PRO A 339 19.82 -1.61 -19.97
N GLU A 340 20.62 -0.54 -19.94
CA GLU A 340 22.08 -0.68 -19.90
C GLU A 340 22.54 -1.37 -18.61
N LYS A 341 23.73 -2.00 -18.66
CA LYS A 341 24.30 -2.63 -17.47
C LYS A 341 24.73 -1.53 -16.51
N TYR A 342 24.33 -1.63 -15.24
CA TYR A 342 24.68 -0.63 -14.25
C TYR A 342 26.20 -0.45 -14.15
N PRO A 343 26.68 0.79 -13.99
CA PRO A 343 28.08 1.03 -13.70
C PRO A 343 28.46 0.32 -12.38
N PRO A 344 29.72 -0.11 -12.22
CA PRO A 344 30.17 -0.69 -10.97
C PRO A 344 29.98 0.32 -9.82
N PRO A 345 29.60 -0.15 -8.63
CA PRO A 345 29.44 0.72 -7.48
C PRO A 345 30.79 1.33 -7.06
N THR A 346 30.74 2.46 -6.36
CA THR A 346 31.91 3.10 -5.76
C THR A 346 32.54 2.15 -4.75
N GLU A 347 33.83 1.84 -4.94
CA GLU A 347 34.59 1.06 -3.98
C GLU A 347 34.76 1.83 -2.66
N LEU A 348 34.60 1.11 -1.55
CA LEU A 348 34.90 1.65 -0.23
C LEU A 348 36.42 1.61 -0.05
N LEU A 349 37.03 2.78 0.05
CA LEU A 349 38.46 2.92 0.26
C LEU A 349 38.80 2.61 1.72
N ASP A 350 39.89 1.86 1.93
CA ASP A 350 40.43 1.59 3.27
C ASP A 350 41.19 2.83 3.79
N LEU A 351 40.42 3.88 4.11
CA LEU A 351 40.93 5.14 4.62
C LEU A 351 41.16 5.05 6.13
N GLN A 352 42.14 5.79 6.63
CA GLN A 352 42.30 5.96 8.07
C GLN A 352 41.02 6.59 8.66
N PRO A 353 40.40 5.97 9.70
CA PRO A 353 39.17 6.48 10.29
C PRO A 353 39.28 7.95 10.68
N LEU A 354 38.34 8.78 10.21
CA LEU A 354 38.40 10.21 10.43
C LEU A 354 38.02 10.56 11.88
N PRO A 355 38.89 11.21 12.68
CA PRO A 355 38.54 11.61 14.04
C PRO A 355 37.53 12.78 14.02
N VAL A 356 36.70 12.87 15.06
CA VAL A 356 35.72 13.98 15.22
C VAL A 356 36.40 15.36 15.21
N THR A 357 37.65 15.45 15.67
CA THR A 357 38.47 16.67 15.65
C THR A 357 38.76 17.21 14.24
N ALA A 358 38.49 16.43 13.18
CA ALA A 358 38.57 16.89 11.80
C ALA A 358 37.57 18.02 11.48
N LEU A 359 36.52 18.20 12.30
CA LEU A 359 35.56 19.31 12.17
C LEU A 359 36.18 20.68 12.48
N ARG A 360 37.30 20.74 13.23
CA ARG A 360 38.06 21.97 13.54
C ARG A 360 37.20 23.08 14.20
N ASN A 361 36.18 22.68 14.95
CA ASN A 361 35.31 23.60 15.68
C ASN A 361 34.83 22.92 16.98
N PRO A 362 35.21 23.42 18.17
CA PRO A 362 34.84 22.81 19.45
C PRO A 362 33.33 22.66 19.65
N SER A 363 32.53 23.61 19.16
CA SER A 363 31.07 23.55 19.27
C SER A 363 30.47 22.44 18.41
N TYR A 364 31.08 22.11 17.27
CA TYR A 364 30.61 21.00 16.44
C TYR A 364 31.10 19.65 16.96
N GLU A 365 32.33 19.59 17.46
CA GLU A 365 32.90 18.39 18.07
C GLU A 365 32.08 17.94 19.29
N ALA A 366 31.54 18.90 20.06
CA ALA A 366 30.66 18.64 21.19
C ALA A 366 29.36 17.90 20.81
N LEU A 367 28.90 17.99 19.56
CA LEU A 367 27.69 17.31 19.09
C LEU A 367 27.88 15.80 18.85
N TYR A 368 29.13 15.34 18.72
CA TYR A 368 29.48 13.97 18.31
C TYR A 368 30.30 13.21 19.34
N GLN A 369 30.16 13.53 20.64
CA GLN A 369 30.95 12.92 21.71
C GLN A 369 30.68 11.42 21.94
N GLU A 370 29.58 10.89 21.38
CA GLU A 370 29.19 9.48 21.49
C GLU A 370 30.20 8.52 20.82
N PHE A 371 30.99 9.01 19.86
CA PHE A 371 32.00 8.22 19.16
C PHE A 371 33.26 9.04 18.86
N LYS A 372 34.41 8.36 18.72
CA LYS A 372 35.71 9.04 18.51
C LYS A 372 36.05 9.27 17.04
N HIS A 373 35.58 8.38 16.16
CA HIS A 373 35.86 8.40 14.73
C HIS A 373 34.58 8.19 13.94
N PHE A 374 34.48 8.85 12.79
CA PHE A 374 33.43 8.59 11.81
C PHE A 374 33.64 7.23 11.14
N ASN A 375 32.55 6.63 10.66
CA ASN A 375 32.62 5.35 9.96
C ASN A 375 33.31 5.48 8.58
N PRO A 376 33.66 4.36 7.91
CA PRO A 376 34.37 4.41 6.63
C PRO A 376 33.63 5.18 5.52
N VAL A 377 32.30 5.02 5.43
CA VAL A 377 31.46 5.74 4.46
C VAL A 377 31.54 7.24 4.71
N GLN A 378 31.30 7.67 5.94
CA GLN A 378 31.38 9.07 6.38
C GLN A 378 32.77 9.65 6.14
N THR A 379 33.83 8.89 6.45
CA THR A 379 35.23 9.28 6.23
C THR A 379 35.52 9.55 4.76
N GLN A 380 35.07 8.67 3.86
CA GLN A 380 35.28 8.81 2.41
C GLN A 380 34.52 10.01 1.82
N VAL A 381 33.30 10.29 2.29
CA VAL A 381 32.49 11.41 1.77
C VAL A 381 32.80 12.76 2.43
N PHE A 382 33.48 12.76 3.59
CA PHE A 382 33.69 13.95 4.43
C PHE A 382 34.33 15.11 3.67
N THR A 383 35.41 14.85 2.94
CA THR A 383 36.16 15.90 2.24
C THR A 383 35.28 16.67 1.26
N VAL A 384 34.42 15.96 0.52
CA VAL A 384 33.53 16.60 -0.46
C VAL A 384 32.41 17.34 0.27
N LEU A 385 31.72 16.70 1.22
CA LEU A 385 30.57 17.30 1.91
C LEU A 385 30.93 18.47 2.84
N TYR A 386 32.13 18.45 3.44
CA TYR A 386 32.53 19.41 4.47
C TYR A 386 33.49 20.49 3.95
N ASN A 387 34.31 20.21 2.93
CA ASN A 387 35.28 21.18 2.42
C ASN A 387 34.90 21.78 1.06
N THR A 388 33.93 21.22 0.34
CA THR A 388 33.46 21.74 -0.95
C THR A 388 32.00 22.21 -0.87
N ASP A 389 31.55 22.91 -1.91
CA ASP A 389 30.17 23.35 -2.08
C ASP A 389 29.48 22.65 -3.26
N ASP A 390 30.08 21.55 -3.75
CA ASP A 390 29.56 20.75 -4.85
C ASP A 390 28.31 19.98 -4.43
N ASN A 391 27.43 19.70 -5.40
CA ASN A 391 26.33 18.77 -5.17
C ASN A 391 26.90 17.36 -4.95
N VAL A 392 26.32 16.60 -4.01
CA VAL A 392 26.78 15.26 -3.66
C VAL A 392 25.61 14.29 -3.62
N LEU A 393 25.78 13.11 -4.22
CA LEU A 393 24.89 11.97 -4.04
C LEU A 393 25.59 10.91 -3.19
N VAL A 394 25.01 10.60 -2.03
CA VAL A 394 25.47 9.49 -1.17
C VAL A 394 24.41 8.40 -1.13
N ALA A 395 24.59 7.36 -1.94
CA ALA A 395 23.80 6.14 -1.90
C ALA A 395 24.54 5.08 -1.08
N ALA A 396 23.98 4.74 0.08
CA ALA A 396 24.51 3.70 0.96
C ALA A 396 23.34 2.99 1.68
N PRO A 397 23.52 1.74 2.15
CA PRO A 397 22.47 0.99 2.85
C PRO A 397 21.93 1.73 4.10
N THR A 398 20.70 1.44 4.50
CA THR A 398 20.16 1.88 5.80
C THR A 398 21.06 1.39 6.93
N GLY A 399 21.34 2.26 7.90
CA GLY A 399 22.32 2.01 8.97
C GLY A 399 23.75 2.50 8.67
N SER A 400 24.06 2.96 7.45
CA SER A 400 25.41 3.44 7.09
C SER A 400 25.74 4.85 7.59
N GLY A 401 24.85 5.49 8.36
CA GLY A 401 25.08 6.82 8.92
C GLY A 401 24.93 7.97 7.93
N LYS A 402 24.09 7.83 6.90
CA LYS A 402 23.77 8.87 5.89
C LYS A 402 23.27 10.18 6.49
N THR A 403 22.59 10.12 7.64
CA THR A 403 22.12 11.30 8.36
C THR A 403 23.28 12.22 8.74
N ILE A 404 24.39 11.66 9.24
CA ILE A 404 25.60 12.44 9.59
C ILE A 404 26.23 13.06 8.33
N CYS A 405 26.16 12.38 7.17
CA CYS A 405 26.60 12.97 5.91
C CYS A 405 25.78 14.23 5.55
N ALA A 406 24.47 14.23 5.78
CA ALA A 406 23.65 15.44 5.63
C ALA A 406 24.01 16.51 6.67
N GLU A 407 24.33 16.11 7.90
CA GLU A 407 24.78 17.03 8.95
C GLU A 407 26.11 17.72 8.58
N PHE A 408 27.06 17.04 7.91
CA PHE A 408 28.28 17.70 7.40
C PHE A 408 27.96 18.87 6.47
N ALA A 409 27.00 18.70 5.56
CA ALA A 409 26.58 19.77 4.65
C ALA A 409 25.91 20.94 5.40
N ILE A 410 25.11 20.63 6.44
CA ILE A 410 24.47 21.65 7.30
C ILE A 410 25.54 22.46 8.06
N LEU A 411 26.52 21.78 8.64
CA LEU A 411 27.62 22.41 9.37
C LEU A 411 28.50 23.26 8.44
N ARG A 412 28.81 22.76 7.24
CA ARG A 412 29.50 23.55 6.21
C ARG A 412 28.74 24.82 5.84
N ASN A 413 27.42 24.73 5.68
CA ASN A 413 26.61 25.91 5.38
C ASN A 413 26.61 26.94 6.53
N GLN A 414 26.70 26.48 7.78
CA GLN A 414 26.78 27.35 8.96
C GLN A 414 28.11 28.14 9.04
N GLN A 415 29.22 27.59 8.53
CA GLN A 415 30.53 28.27 8.54
C GLN A 415 30.61 29.51 7.63
N LYS A 416 29.66 29.72 6.70
CA LYS A 416 29.73 30.78 5.69
C LYS A 416 29.45 32.18 6.31
N PRO A 417 30.39 33.15 6.26
CA PRO A 417 30.27 34.37 7.07
C PRO A 417 29.21 35.43 6.72
N LYS A 418 28.33 35.28 5.71
CA LYS A 418 27.54 36.43 5.18
C LYS A 418 26.14 36.17 4.58
N SER A 419 25.48 35.03 4.80
CA SER A 419 24.07 34.88 4.42
C SER A 419 23.25 34.35 5.60
N ILE A 420 21.94 34.67 5.60
CA ILE A 420 20.97 34.03 6.49
C ILE A 420 21.01 32.54 6.14
N MET A 421 21.80 31.77 6.89
CA MET A 421 21.94 30.33 6.71
C MET A 421 20.55 29.70 6.76
N ARG A 422 20.16 29.07 5.66
CA ARG A 422 18.91 28.33 5.53
C ARG A 422 19.16 27.00 4.86
N ALA A 423 18.74 25.93 5.50
CA ALA A 423 18.76 24.58 4.97
C ALA A 423 17.37 23.97 5.07
N VAL A 424 16.99 23.21 4.04
CA VAL A 424 15.72 22.48 3.99
C VAL A 424 16.04 21.01 3.84
N TYR A 425 15.55 20.21 4.78
CA TYR A 425 15.66 18.77 4.79
C TYR A 425 14.28 18.17 4.52
N VAL A 426 14.23 17.33 3.50
CA VAL A 426 13.00 16.65 3.10
C VAL A 426 13.16 15.15 3.38
N ALA A 427 12.29 14.63 4.23
CA ALA A 427 12.15 13.20 4.48
C ALA A 427 10.88 12.68 3.77
N PRO A 428 10.92 11.48 3.17
CA PRO A 428 9.80 10.95 2.39
C PRO A 428 8.52 10.71 3.20
N ILE A 429 8.62 10.54 4.52
CA ILE A 429 7.49 10.20 5.39
C ILE A 429 7.52 11.09 6.64
N ASP A 430 6.35 11.50 7.11
CA ASP A 430 6.15 12.37 8.27
C ASP A 430 6.79 11.82 9.55
N ALA A 431 6.76 10.50 9.76
CA ALA A 431 7.37 9.86 10.92
C ALA A 431 8.90 10.07 10.97
N LEU A 432 9.58 9.94 9.83
CA LEU A 432 11.02 10.18 9.73
C LEU A 432 11.34 11.68 9.84
N ALA A 433 10.47 12.55 9.30
CA ALA A 433 10.60 14.00 9.46
C ALA A 433 10.54 14.39 10.95
N LYS A 434 9.57 13.86 11.70
CA LYS A 434 9.42 14.07 13.15
C LYS A 434 10.62 13.57 13.93
N GLU A 435 11.08 12.34 13.67
CA GLU A 435 12.27 11.78 14.32
C GLU A 435 13.49 12.70 14.12
N ARG A 436 13.71 13.15 12.89
CA ARG A 436 14.82 14.05 12.55
C ARG A 436 14.64 15.44 13.16
N TYR A 437 13.43 15.97 13.20
CA TYR A 437 13.15 17.25 13.87
C TYR A 437 13.50 17.19 15.36
N TYR A 438 13.10 16.15 16.10
CA TYR A 438 13.46 16.03 17.52
C TYR A 438 14.97 15.88 17.73
N ASP A 439 15.65 15.06 16.93
CA ASP A 439 17.10 14.88 17.05
C ASP A 439 17.87 16.19 16.75
N TRP A 440 17.50 16.89 15.68
CA TRP A 440 18.15 18.13 15.28
C TRP A 440 17.75 19.34 16.12
N LYS A 441 16.55 19.36 16.69
CA LYS A 441 16.17 20.38 17.69
C LYS A 441 17.07 20.28 18.92
N ARG A 442 17.34 19.06 19.39
CA ARG A 442 18.29 18.82 20.49
C ARG A 442 19.73 19.14 20.08
N LYS A 443 20.22 18.58 18.96
CA LYS A 443 21.61 18.78 18.51
C LYS A 443 21.92 20.20 18.06
N PHE A 444 21.20 20.71 17.06
CA PHE A 444 21.48 22.02 16.46
C PHE A 444 20.75 23.15 17.17
N GLY A 445 19.54 22.91 17.67
CA GLY A 445 18.78 23.93 18.41
C GLY A 445 19.39 24.26 19.76
N GLU A 446 19.46 23.27 20.66
CA GLU A 446 20.02 23.47 22.00
C GLU A 446 21.56 23.55 21.97
N GLY A 447 22.22 22.76 21.10
CA GLY A 447 23.69 22.72 21.03
C GLY A 447 24.35 23.89 20.27
N LEU A 448 23.75 24.39 19.18
CA LEU A 448 24.32 25.49 18.38
C LEU A 448 23.46 26.77 18.38
N GLY A 449 22.31 26.79 19.07
CA GLY A 449 21.39 27.92 19.08
C GLY A 449 20.61 28.10 17.77
N MET A 450 20.54 27.09 16.91
CA MET A 450 19.89 27.20 15.60
C MET A 450 18.35 27.13 15.69
N ARG A 451 17.66 27.86 14.82
CA ARG A 451 16.19 27.81 14.73
C ARG A 451 15.74 26.66 13.83
N VAL A 452 15.52 25.49 14.44
CA VAL A 452 14.99 24.28 13.78
C VAL A 452 13.46 24.27 13.83
N VAL A 453 12.80 24.09 12.69
CA VAL A 453 11.33 24.03 12.58
C VAL A 453 10.89 22.81 11.76
N GLU A 454 9.74 22.26 12.11
CA GLU A 454 9.01 21.25 11.33
C GLU A 454 7.85 21.92 10.62
N LEU A 455 7.65 21.64 9.33
CA LEU A 455 6.47 22.13 8.61
C LEU A 455 5.22 21.36 9.02
N THR A 456 4.14 22.10 9.24
CA THR A 456 2.86 21.59 9.74
C THR A 456 1.95 21.11 8.61
N GLY A 457 2.11 21.62 7.39
CA GLY A 457 1.20 21.42 6.26
C GLY A 457 0.06 22.42 6.20
N GLU A 458 0.05 23.45 7.05
CA GLU A 458 -0.86 24.60 6.94
C GLU A 458 -0.12 25.80 6.40
N THR A 459 -0.50 26.26 5.19
CA THR A 459 0.27 27.22 4.40
C THR A 459 0.55 28.54 5.14
N THR A 460 -0.42 29.08 5.87
CA THR A 460 -0.27 30.35 6.59
C THR A 460 0.72 30.25 7.75
N THR A 461 0.63 29.18 8.53
CA THR A 461 1.53 28.88 9.64
C THR A 461 2.93 28.57 9.14
N ASP A 462 3.03 27.75 8.09
CA ASP A 462 4.30 27.33 7.52
C ASP A 462 5.08 28.49 6.90
N LEU A 463 4.39 29.49 6.31
CA LEU A 463 5.05 30.72 5.84
C LEU A 463 5.66 31.53 6.99
N LYS A 464 4.98 31.64 8.13
CA LYS A 464 5.53 32.29 9.34
C LYS A 464 6.73 31.52 9.90
N LEU A 465 6.69 30.19 9.85
CA LEU A 465 7.79 29.33 10.27
C LEU A 465 9.01 29.47 9.33
N LEU A 466 8.78 29.60 8.02
CA LEU A 466 9.81 29.80 7.00
C LEU A 466 10.61 31.10 7.22
N GLU A 467 9.93 32.18 7.60
CA GLU A 467 10.58 33.49 7.81
C GLU A 467 11.61 33.47 8.95
N LYS A 468 11.28 32.72 10.01
CA LYS A 468 12.00 32.73 11.29
C LYS A 468 13.03 31.61 11.45
N SER A 469 13.12 30.68 10.50
CA SER A 469 13.90 29.45 10.61
C SER A 469 15.25 29.48 9.89
N GLN A 470 16.16 28.64 10.37
CA GLN A 470 17.46 28.35 9.74
C GLN A 470 17.54 26.92 9.23
N LEU A 471 16.86 25.97 9.89
CA LEU A 471 16.78 24.58 9.45
C LEU A 471 15.32 24.14 9.43
N ILE A 472 14.84 23.75 8.26
CA ILE A 472 13.45 23.35 8.02
C ILE A 472 13.43 21.85 7.76
N VAL A 473 12.58 21.13 8.50
CA VAL A 473 12.31 19.71 8.30
C VAL A 473 10.90 19.55 7.72
N SER A 474 10.79 18.86 6.59
CA SER A 474 9.54 18.74 5.83
C SER A 474 9.35 17.37 5.18
N THR A 475 8.13 17.10 4.70
CA THR A 475 7.84 16.06 3.72
C THR A 475 7.74 16.65 2.31
N PRO A 476 7.79 15.83 1.24
CA PRO A 476 7.67 16.29 -0.13
C PRO A 476 6.37 17.08 -0.38
N GLU A 477 5.24 16.63 0.14
CA GLU A 477 3.92 17.25 -0.09
C GLU A 477 3.83 18.62 0.58
N LYS A 478 4.26 18.71 1.85
CA LYS A 478 4.30 19.97 2.60
C LYS A 478 5.22 20.99 1.94
N TRP A 479 6.37 20.54 1.43
CA TRP A 479 7.31 21.40 0.73
C TRP A 479 6.78 21.80 -0.65
N ASP A 480 6.15 20.89 -1.39
CA ASP A 480 5.61 21.17 -2.72
C ASP A 480 4.51 22.23 -2.65
N ALA A 481 3.54 22.07 -1.74
CA ALA A 481 2.49 23.06 -1.49
C ALA A 481 3.03 24.47 -1.19
N LEU A 482 4.22 24.57 -0.57
CA LEU A 482 4.89 25.85 -0.35
C LEU A 482 5.69 26.31 -1.57
N SER A 483 6.38 25.41 -2.25
CA SER A 483 7.32 25.74 -3.31
C SER A 483 6.65 26.04 -4.66
N ARG A 484 5.42 25.60 -4.92
CA ARG A 484 4.66 25.95 -6.14
C ARG A 484 4.68 27.45 -6.43
N ARG A 485 4.52 28.30 -5.41
CA ARG A 485 4.52 29.78 -5.57
C ARG A 485 5.88 30.43 -5.34
N TRP A 486 6.97 29.73 -5.67
CA TRP A 486 8.32 30.22 -5.43
C TRP A 486 8.61 31.57 -6.10
N LYS A 487 8.02 31.88 -7.27
CA LYS A 487 8.14 33.20 -7.94
C LYS A 487 7.67 34.37 -7.07
N GLN A 488 6.59 34.17 -6.31
CA GLN A 488 6.01 35.18 -5.41
C GLN A 488 6.70 35.20 -4.03
N ARG A 489 7.41 34.13 -3.67
CA ARG A 489 7.95 33.89 -2.32
C ARG A 489 9.48 34.03 -2.30
N LYS A 490 9.97 35.25 -2.01
CA LYS A 490 11.42 35.57 -1.94
C LYS A 490 12.21 34.63 -1.02
N HIS A 491 11.62 34.21 0.09
CA HIS A 491 12.27 33.30 1.04
C HIS A 491 12.58 31.93 0.46
N ILE A 492 11.81 31.47 -0.54
CA ILE A 492 12.03 30.20 -1.21
C ILE A 492 13.17 30.31 -2.24
N GLN A 493 13.23 31.43 -2.96
CA GLN A 493 14.30 31.73 -3.94
C GLN A 493 15.68 31.84 -3.31
N GLN A 494 15.76 32.24 -2.04
CA GLN A 494 17.02 32.44 -1.30
C GLN A 494 17.64 31.13 -0.77
N HIS A 495 17.04 29.96 -0.99
CA HIS A 495 17.56 28.68 -0.51
C HIS A 495 18.61 28.06 -1.44
N PHE A 496 19.84 27.91 -0.93
CA PHE A 496 20.88 27.00 -1.43
C PHE A 496 21.66 26.52 -0.20
N PRO A 497 21.91 25.21 0.09
CA PRO A 497 21.59 23.93 -0.58
C PRO A 497 20.51 23.08 0.16
N LEU A 498 19.85 22.16 -0.55
CA LEU A 498 18.87 21.19 0.00
C LEU A 498 19.57 19.84 0.31
N PRO A 499 19.88 19.50 1.57
CA PRO A 499 20.22 18.11 1.93
C PRO A 499 18.96 17.23 1.85
N LEU A 500 18.73 16.62 0.69
CA LEU A 500 17.66 15.65 0.45
C LEU A 500 18.10 14.25 0.89
N GLN A 501 17.43 13.68 1.89
CA GLN A 501 17.59 12.27 2.24
C GLN A 501 16.57 11.45 1.43
N MET A 502 16.90 11.21 0.14
CA MET A 502 16.26 10.38 -0.91
C MET A 502 16.06 11.17 -2.23
N PRO A 503 16.10 10.51 -3.41
CA PRO A 503 17.01 10.88 -4.49
C PRO A 503 16.44 11.93 -5.45
N ARG A 504 16.38 13.19 -5.03
CA ARG A 504 16.47 14.32 -5.97
C ARG A 504 17.95 14.67 -6.15
N ILE A 505 18.70 13.83 -6.85
CA ILE A 505 19.90 14.15 -7.66
C ILE A 505 20.19 12.86 -8.48
N TRP A 506 19.35 12.62 -9.49
CA TRP A 506 19.77 11.96 -10.74
C TRP A 506 19.81 13.00 -11.88
N VAL A 507 19.59 14.27 -11.54
CA VAL A 507 19.52 15.41 -12.45
C VAL A 507 20.94 15.94 -12.62
N ASN A 508 21.64 15.37 -13.62
CA ASN A 508 22.98 15.64 -14.14
C ASN A 508 24.02 14.54 -13.87
N GLY A 509 23.93 13.47 -14.66
CA GLY A 509 25.10 12.63 -14.96
C GLY A 509 26.25 13.38 -15.64
N SER A 510 26.03 14.63 -16.09
CA SER A 510 27.05 15.50 -16.69
C SER A 510 27.68 16.52 -15.73
N GLY A 511 27.26 16.58 -14.46
CA GLY A 511 27.69 17.63 -13.52
C GLY A 511 28.35 17.15 -12.21
N LEU A 512 28.50 15.84 -12.00
CA LEU A 512 28.98 15.26 -10.72
C LEU A 512 30.24 14.39 -10.83
N PRO A 513 31.31 14.79 -11.54
CA PRO A 513 32.49 13.93 -11.68
C PRO A 513 33.21 13.64 -10.34
N HIS A 514 33.04 14.48 -9.31
CA HIS A 514 33.70 14.33 -8.00
C HIS A 514 32.75 14.10 -6.79
N GLY A 515 31.43 14.10 -7.00
CA GLY A 515 30.41 14.08 -5.93
C GLY A 515 29.48 12.86 -5.90
N LEU A 516 29.76 11.81 -6.71
CA LEU A 516 28.93 10.60 -6.77
C LEU A 516 29.54 9.47 -5.92
N PHE A 517 28.87 9.12 -4.83
CA PHE A 517 29.22 8.00 -3.95
C PHE A 517 28.07 6.98 -3.91
N ASN A 518 28.20 5.90 -4.68
CA ASN A 518 27.19 4.84 -4.76
C ASN A 518 27.75 3.51 -4.24
N PHE A 519 27.57 3.23 -2.95
CA PHE A 519 28.09 2.04 -2.30
C PHE A 519 27.15 0.83 -2.47
N PRO A 520 27.69 -0.39 -2.60
CA PRO A 520 26.88 -1.58 -2.74
C PRO A 520 26.16 -1.96 -1.42
N PRO A 521 25.08 -2.77 -1.48
CA PRO A 521 24.31 -3.21 -0.31
C PRO A 521 25.13 -3.84 0.85
N GLY A 522 26.27 -4.45 0.52
CA GLY A 522 27.19 -5.07 1.47
C GLY A 522 28.07 -4.09 2.26
N VAL A 523 28.23 -2.84 1.80
CA VAL A 523 28.99 -1.82 2.53
C VAL A 523 28.15 -1.28 3.68
N ARG A 524 28.32 -1.90 4.85
CA ARG A 524 27.67 -1.51 6.09
C ARG A 524 28.69 -1.44 7.22
N PRO A 525 28.59 -0.47 8.16
CA PRO A 525 29.44 -0.44 9.35
C PRO A 525 29.30 -1.70 10.20
N VAL A 526 28.09 -2.26 10.27
CA VAL A 526 27.80 -3.56 10.86
C VAL A 526 27.37 -4.51 9.73
N PRO A 527 28.17 -5.55 9.40
CA PRO A 527 27.81 -6.55 8.40
C PRO A 527 26.45 -7.19 8.70
N LEU A 528 25.64 -7.42 7.67
CA LEU A 528 24.30 -8.02 7.80
C LEU A 528 24.25 -9.40 7.13
N GLU A 529 23.92 -10.43 7.91
CA GLU A 529 23.62 -11.77 7.41
C GLU A 529 22.13 -11.90 7.07
N ILE A 530 21.78 -12.25 5.83
CA ILE A 530 20.39 -12.32 5.35
C ILE A 530 20.00 -13.77 5.04
N HIS A 531 18.98 -14.28 5.72
CA HIS A 531 18.40 -15.60 5.48
C HIS A 531 16.98 -15.47 4.95
N ILE A 532 16.70 -16.02 3.76
CA ILE A 532 15.36 -15.97 3.15
C ILE A 532 14.77 -17.38 3.10
N GLN A 533 13.60 -17.56 3.72
CA GLN A 533 12.87 -18.81 3.76
C GLN A 533 11.50 -18.64 3.07
N GLY A 534 11.24 -19.45 2.06
CA GLY A 534 9.96 -19.51 1.38
C GLY A 534 9.02 -20.51 2.05
N ILE A 535 7.78 -20.09 2.31
CA ILE A 535 6.69 -20.96 2.74
C ILE A 535 5.67 -21.07 1.61
N ASP A 536 5.40 -22.31 1.25
CA ASP A 536 4.61 -22.71 0.10
C ASP A 536 3.19 -23.09 0.55
N ILE A 537 2.44 -22.07 0.95
CA ILE A 537 1.02 -22.16 1.31
C ILE A 537 0.36 -20.97 0.63
N SER A 538 -0.63 -21.17 -0.24
CA SER A 538 -1.28 -20.10 -0.99
C SER A 538 -2.17 -19.21 -0.10
N ASN A 539 -2.91 -19.82 0.82
CA ASN A 539 -3.77 -19.10 1.77
C ASN A 539 -2.92 -18.26 2.75
N PHE A 540 -3.16 -16.94 2.77
CA PHE A 540 -2.36 -16.00 3.56
C PHE A 540 -2.41 -16.25 5.07
N GLU A 541 -3.60 -16.44 5.67
CA GLU A 541 -3.72 -16.63 7.13
C GLU A 541 -3.09 -17.96 7.58
N ALA A 542 -3.30 -19.04 6.82
CA ALA A 542 -2.66 -20.32 7.10
C ALA A 542 -1.13 -20.24 6.95
N ARG A 543 -0.64 -19.49 5.94
CA ARG A 543 0.78 -19.22 5.74
C ARG A 543 1.37 -18.44 6.92
N MET A 544 0.68 -17.40 7.39
CA MET A 544 1.10 -16.60 8.55
C MET A 544 1.20 -17.47 9.81
N GLN A 545 0.22 -18.32 10.07
CA GLN A 545 0.27 -19.25 11.22
C GLN A 545 1.44 -20.25 11.09
N ALA A 546 1.71 -20.75 9.89
CA ALA A 546 2.84 -21.64 9.63
C ALA A 546 4.21 -20.95 9.81
N MET A 547 4.28 -19.62 9.68
CA MET A 547 5.50 -18.83 9.91
C MET A 547 5.84 -18.64 11.39
N THR A 548 4.88 -18.78 12.31
CA THR A 548 5.09 -18.43 13.73
C THR A 548 6.15 -19.30 14.42
N LYS A 549 6.13 -20.63 14.21
CA LYS A 549 7.14 -21.51 14.78
C LYS A 549 8.54 -21.26 14.19
N PRO A 550 8.71 -21.11 12.86
CA PRO A 550 9.96 -20.63 12.27
C PRO A 550 10.46 -19.31 12.85
N THR A 551 9.58 -18.34 13.11
CA THR A 551 9.93 -17.07 13.78
C THR A 551 10.51 -17.32 15.17
N TYR A 552 9.84 -18.14 16.00
CA TYR A 552 10.36 -18.52 17.33
C TYR A 552 11.74 -19.17 17.23
N THR A 553 11.89 -20.16 16.34
CA THR A 553 13.16 -20.85 16.10
C THR A 553 14.25 -19.89 15.64
N ALA A 554 13.92 -18.91 14.78
CA ALA A 554 14.87 -17.90 14.33
C ALA A 554 15.36 -17.02 15.49
N VAL A 555 14.48 -16.61 16.41
CA VAL A 555 14.85 -15.86 17.61
C VAL A 555 15.80 -16.68 18.48
N VAL A 556 15.45 -17.92 18.82
CA VAL A 556 16.28 -18.79 19.66
C VAL A 556 17.64 -19.10 19.02
N GLN A 557 17.70 -19.28 17.69
CA GLN A 557 18.92 -19.63 16.98
C GLN A 557 19.85 -18.45 16.71
N HIS A 558 19.30 -17.31 16.31
CA HIS A 558 20.08 -16.17 15.82
C HIS A 558 20.25 -15.07 16.88
N ALA A 559 19.33 -14.93 17.84
CA ALA A 559 19.42 -13.96 18.95
C ALA A 559 19.92 -14.61 20.27
N LYS A 560 21.02 -15.38 20.17
CA LYS A 560 21.65 -16.02 21.34
C LYS A 560 22.24 -14.98 22.30
N ASN A 561 22.43 -15.38 23.56
CA ASN A 561 22.99 -14.55 24.64
C ASN A 561 22.15 -13.28 24.90
N GLU A 562 20.83 -13.45 25.01
CA GLU A 562 19.90 -12.39 25.42
C GLU A 562 19.91 -11.15 24.50
N LYS A 563 20.36 -11.32 23.26
CA LYS A 563 20.39 -10.22 22.28
C LYS A 563 18.96 -9.86 21.82
N PRO A 564 18.68 -8.57 21.61
CA PRO A 564 17.34 -8.10 21.22
C PRO A 564 16.96 -8.55 19.81
N ALA A 565 15.68 -8.88 19.64
CA ALA A 565 15.08 -9.29 18.37
C ALA A 565 13.80 -8.49 18.07
N ILE A 566 13.70 -7.96 16.85
CA ILE A 566 12.49 -7.32 16.33
C ILE A 566 11.82 -8.27 15.34
N VAL A 567 10.51 -8.47 15.46
CA VAL A 567 9.70 -9.26 14.53
C VAL A 567 8.71 -8.37 13.82
N PHE A 568 8.89 -8.11 12.53
CA PHE A 568 7.93 -7.39 11.70
C PHE A 568 6.83 -8.31 11.21
N VAL A 569 5.58 -7.86 11.31
CA VAL A 569 4.40 -8.59 10.85
C VAL A 569 3.43 -7.69 10.07
N PRO A 570 2.50 -8.25 9.28
CA PRO A 570 1.75 -7.44 8.32
C PRO A 570 0.75 -6.48 8.91
N THR A 571 0.07 -6.87 9.98
CA THR A 571 -1.03 -6.07 10.53
C THR A 571 -0.99 -6.03 12.05
N ARG A 572 -1.75 -5.09 12.63
CA ARG A 572 -1.97 -4.98 14.09
C ARG A 572 -2.44 -6.29 14.72
N LYS A 573 -3.35 -7.01 14.03
CA LYS A 573 -3.87 -8.33 14.43
C LYS A 573 -2.72 -9.33 14.57
N HIS A 574 -1.85 -9.40 13.58
CA HIS A 574 -0.71 -10.30 13.59
C HIS A 574 0.31 -9.92 14.67
N ALA A 575 0.51 -8.62 14.97
CA ALA A 575 1.43 -8.19 16.03
C ALA A 575 1.03 -8.78 17.39
N ARG A 576 -0.26 -8.70 17.71
CA ARG A 576 -0.81 -9.31 18.93
C ARG A 576 -0.73 -10.83 18.91
N LEU A 577 -1.20 -11.48 17.83
CA LEU A 577 -1.25 -12.95 17.76
C LEU A 577 0.16 -13.57 17.82
N THR A 578 1.10 -13.05 17.04
CA THR A 578 2.49 -13.52 17.05
C THR A 578 3.14 -13.31 18.41
N ALA A 579 2.89 -12.20 19.11
CA ALA A 579 3.41 -11.99 20.45
C ALA A 579 2.90 -13.03 21.46
N VAL A 580 1.60 -13.34 21.41
CA VAL A 580 0.97 -14.38 22.25
C VAL A 580 1.52 -15.77 21.93
N ASP A 581 1.74 -16.08 20.65
CA ASP A 581 2.30 -17.37 20.26
C ASP A 581 3.77 -17.50 20.69
N LEU A 582 4.58 -16.45 20.55
CA LEU A 582 5.98 -16.43 21.00
C LEU A 582 6.08 -16.55 22.52
N MET A 583 5.20 -15.88 23.26
CA MET A 583 5.03 -16.08 24.71
C MET A 583 4.71 -17.55 25.01
N THR A 584 3.74 -18.13 24.32
CA THR A 584 3.32 -19.52 24.53
C THR A 584 4.47 -20.50 24.30
N TYR A 585 5.20 -20.36 23.18
CA TYR A 585 6.36 -21.21 22.89
C TYR A 585 7.48 -21.01 23.91
N SER A 586 7.74 -19.77 24.34
CA SER A 586 8.71 -19.47 25.39
C SER A 586 8.36 -20.15 26.71
N SER A 587 7.09 -20.18 27.11
CA SER A 587 6.66 -20.84 28.36
C SER A 587 6.82 -22.35 28.31
N VAL A 588 6.64 -22.98 27.14
CA VAL A 588 6.84 -24.42 26.96
C VAL A 588 8.33 -24.80 27.05
N ASP A 589 9.22 -24.01 26.43
CA ASP A 589 10.66 -24.33 26.37
C ASP A 589 11.45 -23.78 27.59
N GLY A 590 10.95 -22.74 28.27
CA GLY A 590 11.64 -21.99 29.33
C GLY A 590 11.49 -22.53 30.76
N GLY A 591 10.58 -23.47 31.02
CA GLY A 591 10.33 -24.00 32.37
C GLY A 591 9.76 -22.95 33.32
N GLU A 592 10.33 -22.78 34.53
CA GLU A 592 9.83 -21.86 35.56
C GLU A 592 10.16 -20.38 35.32
N LYS A 593 11.13 -20.05 34.43
CA LYS A 593 11.52 -18.66 34.12
C LYS A 593 11.17 -18.33 32.65
N PRO A 594 10.51 -17.19 32.37
CA PRO A 594 10.30 -16.75 31.00
C PRO A 594 11.63 -16.50 30.28
N MET A 595 11.84 -17.15 29.13
CA MET A 595 13.11 -17.11 28.40
C MET A 595 13.50 -15.71 27.92
N PHE A 596 12.50 -14.92 27.50
CA PHE A 596 12.72 -13.59 26.89
C PHE A 596 12.67 -12.44 27.91
N LEU A 597 12.43 -12.74 29.19
CA LEU A 597 12.45 -11.75 30.27
C LEU A 597 13.84 -11.69 30.90
N LEU A 598 14.52 -10.56 30.68
CA LEU A 598 15.92 -10.39 31.07
C LEU A 598 16.08 -9.84 32.50
N GLN A 599 15.06 -9.17 33.03
CA GLN A 599 15.03 -8.58 34.39
C GLN A 599 13.99 -9.24 35.30
N SER A 600 14.01 -8.98 36.61
CA SER A 600 13.05 -9.57 37.55
C SER A 600 11.64 -9.01 37.36
N ALA A 601 10.62 -9.88 37.45
CA ALA A 601 9.21 -9.50 37.26
C ALA A 601 8.75 -8.38 38.22
N GLU A 602 9.23 -8.39 39.47
CA GLU A 602 8.89 -7.39 40.49
C GLU A 602 9.28 -5.96 40.09
N LYS A 603 10.38 -5.79 39.33
CA LYS A 603 10.83 -4.47 38.90
C LYS A 603 10.02 -3.94 37.71
N LEU A 604 9.37 -4.83 36.97
CA LEU A 604 8.60 -4.54 35.76
C LEU A 604 7.17 -4.08 36.08
N GLU A 605 6.63 -4.49 37.23
CA GLU A 605 5.27 -4.20 37.68
C GLU A 605 4.86 -2.72 37.61
N PRO A 606 5.70 -1.74 38.02
CA PRO A 606 5.34 -0.32 37.92
C PRO A 606 5.13 0.18 36.49
N PHE A 607 5.83 -0.42 35.52
CA PHE A 607 5.68 -0.10 34.10
C PHE A 607 4.43 -0.78 33.52
N ILE A 608 4.19 -2.06 33.87
CA ILE A 608 3.02 -2.83 33.43
C ILE A 608 1.72 -2.17 33.90
N PHE A 609 1.68 -1.68 35.14
CA PHE A 609 0.47 -1.04 35.70
C PHE A 609 0.02 0.19 34.88
N ARG A 610 0.96 0.89 34.23
CA ARG A 610 0.67 2.08 33.40
C ARG A 610 0.15 1.75 32.01
N ILE A 611 0.31 0.50 31.55
CA ILE A 611 -0.11 0.07 30.23
C ILE A 611 -1.63 -0.03 30.18
N LYS A 612 -2.27 0.45 29.12
CA LYS A 612 -3.72 0.39 28.98
C LYS A 612 -4.22 -0.90 28.32
N GLU A 613 -3.48 -1.40 27.34
CA GLU A 613 -3.85 -2.59 26.57
C GLU A 613 -3.66 -3.89 27.39
N PRO A 614 -4.72 -4.66 27.68
CA PRO A 614 -4.63 -5.83 28.58
C PRO A 614 -3.69 -6.92 28.09
N MET A 615 -3.77 -7.27 26.79
CA MET A 615 -2.95 -8.33 26.19
C MET A 615 -1.46 -7.96 26.14
N LEU A 616 -1.15 -6.66 26.06
CA LEU A 616 0.23 -6.17 26.11
C LEU A 616 0.84 -6.36 27.50
N ARG A 617 0.04 -6.19 28.57
CA ARG A 617 0.50 -6.44 29.95
C ARG A 617 0.92 -7.90 30.13
N GLU A 618 0.10 -8.83 29.66
CA GLU A 618 0.37 -10.27 29.77
C GLU A 618 1.65 -10.65 29.03
N THR A 619 1.77 -10.26 27.76
CA THR A 619 2.94 -10.62 26.93
C THR A 619 4.25 -10.04 27.45
N LEU A 620 4.23 -8.81 28.01
CA LEU A 620 5.42 -8.18 28.59
C LEU A 620 5.95 -8.90 29.83
N GLN A 621 5.08 -9.52 30.64
CA GLN A 621 5.51 -10.33 31.78
C GLN A 621 6.36 -11.54 31.37
N TYR A 622 6.26 -11.98 30.11
CA TYR A 622 7.07 -13.04 29.55
C TYR A 622 8.24 -12.53 28.70
N GLY A 623 8.47 -11.21 28.68
CA GLY A 623 9.56 -10.59 27.94
C GLY A 623 9.30 -10.39 26.45
N VAL A 624 8.03 -10.40 26.03
CA VAL A 624 7.60 -10.15 24.65
C VAL A 624 6.73 -8.90 24.61
N GLY A 625 7.24 -7.81 24.03
CA GLY A 625 6.46 -6.61 23.74
C GLY A 625 5.90 -6.64 22.33
N TYR A 626 4.84 -5.87 22.07
CA TYR A 626 4.43 -5.57 20.72
C TYR A 626 4.06 -4.10 20.49
N LEU A 627 4.28 -3.63 19.27
CA LEU A 627 4.04 -2.28 18.81
C LEU A 627 3.16 -2.31 17.56
N HIS A 628 2.07 -1.55 17.60
CA HIS A 628 1.28 -1.24 16.42
C HIS A 628 0.68 0.17 16.58
N GLU A 629 0.31 0.78 15.47
CA GLU A 629 -0.15 2.18 15.39
C GLU A 629 -1.51 2.45 16.09
N GLY A 630 -2.11 1.41 16.68
CA GLY A 630 -3.35 1.50 17.47
C GLY A 630 -3.12 1.57 18.99
N LEU A 631 -1.88 1.36 19.46
CA LEU A 631 -1.52 1.53 20.86
C LEU A 631 -1.42 3.01 21.22
N THR A 632 -1.65 3.36 22.49
CA THR A 632 -1.46 4.74 22.94
C THR A 632 0.01 5.12 22.93
N ASN A 633 0.34 6.40 22.74
CA ASN A 633 1.73 6.87 22.75
C ASN A 633 2.46 6.45 24.05
N THR A 634 1.76 6.47 25.18
CA THR A 634 2.30 6.03 26.47
C THR A 634 2.65 4.54 26.48
N ASP A 635 1.79 3.67 25.93
CA ASP A 635 2.09 2.24 25.83
C ASP A 635 3.29 2.00 24.91
N GLN A 636 3.35 2.70 23.77
CA GLN A 636 4.45 2.60 22.83
C GLN A 636 5.78 3.05 23.48
N ASP A 637 5.78 4.17 24.22
CA ASP A 637 6.95 4.69 24.93
C ASP A 637 7.48 3.70 25.97
N ILE A 638 6.58 3.07 26.74
CA ILE A 638 6.94 2.06 27.75
C ILE A 638 7.59 0.87 27.07
N VAL A 639 6.97 0.29 26.03
CA VAL A 639 7.52 -0.88 25.31
C VAL A 639 8.88 -0.55 24.70
N ARG A 640 9.03 0.62 24.06
CA ARG A 640 10.32 1.08 23.51
C ARG A 640 11.39 1.15 24.58
N THR A 641 11.09 1.80 25.70
CA THR A 641 12.03 1.97 26.82
C THR A 641 12.45 0.60 27.38
N LEU A 642 11.50 -0.32 27.59
CA LEU A 642 11.77 -1.66 28.09
C LEU A 642 12.65 -2.48 27.13
N PHE A 643 12.48 -2.30 25.82
CA PHE A 643 13.30 -2.98 24.82
C PHE A 643 14.72 -2.39 24.74
N GLU A 644 14.85 -1.06 24.65
CA GLU A 644 16.14 -0.38 24.54
C GLU A 644 17.03 -0.59 25.78
N THR A 645 16.41 -0.62 26.96
CA THR A 645 17.11 -0.87 28.24
C THR A 645 17.38 -2.36 28.49
N GLY A 646 16.93 -3.26 27.61
CA GLY A 646 17.19 -4.69 27.71
C GLY A 646 16.42 -5.39 28.83
N TRP A 647 15.17 -4.97 29.09
CA TRP A 647 14.28 -5.67 30.03
C TRP A 647 13.52 -6.80 29.34
N ILE A 648 13.11 -6.54 28.10
CA ILE A 648 12.45 -7.49 27.22
C ILE A 648 13.36 -7.78 26.02
N GLN A 649 13.43 -9.04 25.61
CA GLN A 649 14.29 -9.45 24.50
C GLN A 649 13.60 -9.29 23.14
N VAL A 650 12.28 -9.49 23.07
CA VAL A 650 11.54 -9.57 21.81
C VAL A 650 10.52 -8.44 21.70
N CYS A 651 10.51 -7.75 20.55
CA CYS A 651 9.50 -6.77 20.20
C CYS A 651 8.86 -7.11 18.84
N VAL A 652 7.56 -7.40 18.83
CA VAL A 652 6.79 -7.66 17.60
C VAL A 652 6.19 -6.35 17.10
N MET A 653 6.42 -5.97 15.85
CA MET A 653 6.01 -4.67 15.31
C MET A 653 5.19 -4.82 14.03
N SER A 654 4.12 -4.02 13.87
CA SER A 654 3.42 -3.94 12.58
C SER A 654 4.34 -3.33 11.50
N SER A 655 4.18 -3.79 10.26
CA SER A 655 4.97 -3.36 9.10
C SER A 655 4.95 -1.84 8.90
N SER A 656 3.80 -1.20 9.15
CA SER A 656 3.58 0.24 9.04
C SER A 656 4.44 1.08 10.00
N MET A 657 4.99 0.49 11.07
CA MET A 657 5.81 1.20 12.05
C MET A 657 7.31 1.19 11.74
N CYS A 658 7.76 0.51 10.68
CA CYS A 658 9.21 0.39 10.34
C CYS A 658 9.92 1.73 10.08
N TRP A 659 9.18 2.78 9.71
CA TRP A 659 9.76 4.11 9.47
C TRP A 659 9.72 5.03 10.70
N GLY A 660 8.86 4.76 11.68
CA GLY A 660 8.55 5.71 12.76
C GLY A 660 9.08 5.33 14.15
N VAL A 661 9.72 4.18 14.27
CA VAL A 661 10.17 3.63 15.56
C VAL A 661 11.69 3.43 15.52
N PRO A 662 12.48 4.24 16.24
CA PRO A 662 13.95 4.21 16.15
C PRO A 662 14.58 3.08 16.98
N LEU A 663 13.98 1.89 16.99
CA LEU A 663 14.53 0.74 17.71
C LEU A 663 15.62 0.04 16.88
N SER A 664 16.67 -0.44 17.54
CA SER A 664 17.72 -1.24 16.89
C SER A 664 17.86 -2.59 17.59
N ALA A 665 18.09 -3.64 16.82
CA ALA A 665 18.17 -5.02 17.30
C ALA A 665 19.37 -5.76 16.71
N HIS A 666 19.72 -6.89 17.32
CA HIS A 666 20.69 -7.81 16.73
C HIS A 666 20.06 -8.62 15.59
N LEU A 667 18.83 -9.09 15.83
CA LEU A 667 18.05 -9.90 14.89
C LEU A 667 16.81 -9.12 14.46
N VAL A 668 16.55 -9.12 13.16
CA VAL A 668 15.25 -8.75 12.60
C VAL A 668 14.63 -9.96 11.91
N VAL A 669 13.40 -10.31 12.27
CA VAL A 669 12.61 -11.30 11.54
C VAL A 669 11.48 -10.58 10.80
N VAL A 670 11.41 -10.71 9.48
CA VAL A 670 10.27 -10.23 8.69
C VAL A 670 9.35 -11.43 8.44
N MET A 671 8.25 -11.49 9.18
CA MET A 671 7.28 -12.57 9.15
C MET A 671 6.13 -12.20 8.21
N GLY A 672 6.16 -12.71 6.98
CA GLY A 672 5.24 -12.32 5.92
C GLY A 672 5.73 -11.05 5.21
N THR A 673 5.61 -11.03 3.89
CA THR A 673 6.11 -9.95 3.02
C THR A 673 5.00 -9.36 2.14
N GLN A 674 3.75 -9.50 2.59
CA GLN A 674 2.55 -9.10 1.87
C GLN A 674 1.58 -8.42 2.82
N TYR A 675 0.82 -7.46 2.31
CA TYR A 675 -0.35 -6.88 2.98
C TYR A 675 -1.59 -7.11 2.12
N TYR A 676 -2.77 -6.90 2.69
CA TYR A 676 -4.01 -6.94 1.92
C TYR A 676 -4.30 -5.54 1.38
N ASP A 677 -4.42 -5.42 0.05
CA ASP A 677 -4.93 -4.23 -0.60
C ASP A 677 -6.41 -4.44 -0.92
N GLY A 678 -7.28 -3.69 -0.24
CA GLY A 678 -8.73 -3.80 -0.44
C GLY A 678 -9.24 -3.15 -1.71
N ARG A 679 -8.40 -2.45 -2.48
CA ARG A 679 -8.75 -1.93 -3.81
C ARG A 679 -8.68 -3.03 -4.86
N GLU A 680 -7.59 -3.79 -4.85
CA GLU A 680 -7.37 -4.93 -5.74
C GLU A 680 -8.01 -6.23 -5.21
N ASN A 681 -8.60 -6.19 -4.00
CA ASN A 681 -9.09 -7.35 -3.27
C ASN A 681 -8.05 -8.49 -3.18
N ALA A 682 -6.76 -8.12 -3.13
CA ALA A 682 -5.63 -9.01 -3.30
C ALA A 682 -4.56 -8.79 -2.22
N HIS A 683 -3.66 -9.76 -2.10
CA HIS A 683 -2.47 -9.61 -1.27
C HIS A 683 -1.31 -9.09 -2.11
N THR A 684 -0.89 -7.87 -1.83
CA THR A 684 0.20 -7.18 -2.54
C THR A 684 1.48 -7.30 -1.74
N ASP A 685 2.61 -7.48 -2.43
CA ASP A 685 3.93 -7.57 -1.81
C ASP A 685 4.36 -6.24 -1.18
N TYR A 686 5.20 -6.29 -0.14
CA TYR A 686 5.81 -5.09 0.39
C TYR A 686 6.71 -4.41 -0.64
N PRO A 687 6.69 -3.06 -0.67
CA PRO A 687 7.75 -2.31 -1.31
C PRO A 687 9.11 -2.77 -0.79
N VAL A 688 10.07 -2.95 -1.71
CA VAL A 688 11.45 -3.35 -1.34
C VAL A 688 12.07 -2.31 -0.41
N THR A 689 11.69 -1.04 -0.51
CA THR A 689 12.11 0.04 0.39
C THR A 689 11.74 -0.22 1.85
N ASP A 690 10.54 -0.76 2.10
CA ASP A 690 10.09 -1.08 3.45
C ASP A 690 10.85 -2.27 4.01
N LEU A 691 11.11 -3.29 3.18
CA LEU A 691 11.97 -4.43 3.57
C LEU A 691 13.39 -3.97 3.90
N LEU A 692 14.00 -3.10 3.07
CA LEU A 692 15.33 -2.55 3.32
C LEU A 692 15.37 -1.72 4.62
N GLN A 693 14.29 -1.00 4.93
CA GLN A 693 14.14 -0.27 6.18
C GLN A 693 14.03 -1.23 7.38
N MET A 694 13.15 -2.24 7.31
CA MET A 694 13.01 -3.29 8.33
C MET A 694 14.35 -3.97 8.62
N MET A 695 15.07 -4.39 7.58
CA MET A 695 16.41 -4.97 7.68
C MET A 695 17.45 -3.99 8.26
N GLY A 696 17.24 -2.69 8.07
CA GLY A 696 18.07 -1.62 8.63
C GLY A 696 18.06 -1.58 10.16
N HIS A 697 17.01 -2.07 10.82
CA HIS A 697 16.94 -2.15 12.28
C HIS A 697 17.89 -3.22 12.86
N ALA A 698 18.38 -4.17 12.05
CA ALA A 698 19.38 -5.17 12.46
C ALA A 698 20.79 -4.57 12.48
N SER A 699 20.96 -3.42 13.14
CA SER A 699 22.21 -2.67 13.16
C SER A 699 22.39 -2.00 14.51
N ARG A 700 23.34 -2.50 15.31
CA ARG A 700 23.76 -1.89 16.58
C ARG A 700 25.26 -1.58 16.56
N PRO A 701 25.66 -0.48 15.92
CA PRO A 701 27.07 -0.07 15.85
C PRO A 701 27.67 0.02 17.25
N LEU A 702 28.96 -0.28 17.39
CA LEU A 702 29.70 -0.29 18.65
C LEU A 702 29.30 -1.40 19.65
N VAL A 703 28.20 -2.12 19.43
CA VAL A 703 27.71 -3.19 20.32
C VAL A 703 27.84 -4.57 19.67
N ASP A 704 27.37 -4.73 18.44
CA ASP A 704 27.40 -5.99 17.71
C ASP A 704 28.47 -6.01 16.60
N ASN A 705 29.08 -7.17 16.40
CA ASN A 705 30.01 -7.41 15.27
C ASN A 705 29.29 -7.74 13.96
N SER A 706 28.05 -8.23 14.04
CA SER A 706 27.19 -8.48 12.88
C SER A 706 25.72 -8.38 13.28
N GLY A 707 24.89 -7.98 12.33
CA GLY A 707 23.44 -8.05 12.42
C GLY A 707 22.91 -9.26 11.65
N LYS A 708 21.73 -9.75 12.03
CA LYS A 708 21.08 -10.88 11.35
C LYS A 708 19.68 -10.50 10.92
N CYS A 709 19.28 -10.93 9.73
CA CYS A 709 17.92 -10.79 9.25
C CYS A 709 17.39 -12.11 8.70
N VAL A 710 16.19 -12.49 9.13
CA VAL A 710 15.46 -13.66 8.61
C VAL A 710 14.17 -13.17 7.96
N ILE A 711 13.98 -13.47 6.67
CA ILE A 711 12.79 -13.09 5.90
C ILE A 711 11.99 -14.36 5.61
N LEU A 712 10.76 -14.41 6.11
CA LEU A 712 9.80 -15.46 5.84
C LEU A 712 8.80 -14.94 4.80
N CYS A 713 8.85 -15.46 3.57
CA CYS A 713 8.04 -14.99 2.45
C CYS A 713 7.22 -16.10 1.81
N HIS A 714 6.29 -15.73 0.93
CA HIS A 714 5.65 -16.70 0.04
C HIS A 714 6.72 -17.30 -0.89
N ALA A 715 6.71 -18.62 -1.10
CA ALA A 715 7.78 -19.32 -1.83
C ALA A 715 8.07 -18.77 -3.24
N PRO A 716 7.06 -18.43 -4.08
CA PRO A 716 7.30 -17.83 -5.40
C PRO A 716 8.06 -16.50 -5.38
N ARG A 717 8.03 -15.77 -4.26
CA ARG A 717 8.70 -14.46 -4.09
C ARG A 717 10.14 -14.56 -3.58
N LYS A 718 10.60 -15.75 -3.22
CA LYS A 718 11.93 -15.97 -2.62
C LYS A 718 13.08 -15.49 -3.53
N GLU A 719 13.06 -15.87 -4.81
CA GLU A 719 14.13 -15.51 -5.75
C GLU A 719 14.10 -14.01 -6.09
N TYR A 720 12.92 -13.39 -6.12
CA TYR A 720 12.76 -11.95 -6.26
C TYR A 720 13.49 -11.20 -5.14
N TYR A 721 13.20 -11.53 -3.87
CA TYR A 721 13.87 -10.90 -2.73
C TYR A 721 15.37 -11.21 -2.68
N LYS A 722 15.77 -12.45 -2.99
CA LYS A 722 17.18 -12.82 -3.05
C LYS A 722 17.95 -12.01 -4.09
N LYS A 723 17.32 -11.60 -5.18
CA LYS A 723 17.97 -10.75 -6.18
C LYS A 723 18.09 -9.30 -5.69
N PHE A 724 16.97 -8.70 -5.34
CA PHE A 724 16.89 -7.25 -5.08
C PHE A 724 17.35 -6.81 -3.68
N LEU A 725 17.59 -7.74 -2.75
CA LEU A 725 18.19 -7.41 -1.45
C LEU A 725 19.73 -7.50 -1.46
N TYR A 726 20.30 -8.30 -2.36
CA TYR A 726 21.74 -8.46 -2.52
C TYR A 726 22.30 -7.53 -3.59
N GLU A 727 21.53 -7.27 -4.65
CA GLU A 727 21.84 -6.29 -5.69
C GLU A 727 21.14 -4.95 -5.39
N ALA A 728 21.68 -3.85 -5.90
CA ALA A 728 21.03 -2.55 -5.76
C ALA A 728 19.70 -2.53 -6.53
N PHE A 729 18.60 -2.14 -5.87
CA PHE A 729 17.29 -2.05 -6.48
C PHE A 729 17.23 -0.87 -7.46
N PRO A 730 16.81 -1.08 -8.72
CA PRO A 730 16.69 0.01 -9.68
C PRO A 730 15.46 0.87 -9.40
N VAL A 731 15.62 2.18 -9.52
CA VAL A 731 14.56 3.16 -9.26
C VAL A 731 14.09 3.75 -10.59
N GLU A 732 12.78 3.73 -10.82
CA GLU A 732 12.11 4.30 -11.99
C GLU A 732 11.15 5.42 -11.57
N SER A 733 10.83 6.32 -12.49
CA SER A 733 9.87 7.40 -12.25
C SER A 733 8.43 6.95 -12.55
N HIS A 734 7.49 7.38 -11.70
CA HIS A 734 6.06 7.21 -11.94
C HIS A 734 5.36 8.55 -12.26
N LEU A 735 6.15 9.60 -12.60
CA LEU A 735 5.61 10.95 -12.80
C LEU A 735 4.56 11.02 -13.92
N HIS A 736 4.68 10.20 -14.96
CA HIS A 736 3.73 10.12 -16.07
C HIS A 736 2.30 9.74 -15.63
N HIS A 737 2.11 9.07 -14.49
CA HIS A 737 0.78 8.78 -13.94
C HIS A 737 0.17 9.95 -13.14
N PHE A 738 0.97 10.96 -12.79
CA PHE A 738 0.57 12.08 -11.93
C PHE A 738 0.88 13.43 -12.59
N LEU A 739 0.90 13.49 -13.92
CA LEU A 739 1.39 14.66 -14.65
C LEU A 739 0.39 15.84 -14.61
N HIS A 740 -0.92 15.56 -14.61
CA HIS A 740 -1.99 16.56 -14.62
C HIS A 740 -1.82 17.63 -13.54
N ASP A 741 -1.65 17.20 -12.28
CA ASP A 741 -1.55 18.13 -11.14
C ASP A 741 -0.28 18.98 -11.17
N ASN A 742 0.83 18.40 -11.64
CA ASN A 742 2.12 19.09 -11.72
C ASN A 742 2.12 20.12 -12.85
N LEU A 743 1.65 19.75 -14.06
CA LEU A 743 1.56 20.70 -15.18
C LEU A 743 0.57 21.83 -14.86
N ASN A 744 -0.61 21.52 -14.32
CA ASN A 744 -1.57 22.55 -13.92
C ASN A 744 -0.95 23.53 -12.90
N ALA A 745 -0.20 23.03 -11.92
CA ALA A 745 0.46 23.90 -10.95
C ALA A 745 1.49 24.84 -11.58
N GLU A 746 2.31 24.35 -12.51
CA GLU A 746 3.34 25.15 -13.19
C GLU A 746 2.75 26.15 -14.21
N ILE A 747 1.63 25.82 -14.86
CA ILE A 747 0.86 26.75 -15.71
C ILE A 747 0.26 27.88 -14.88
N VAL A 748 -0.34 27.57 -13.73
CA VAL A 748 -0.90 28.58 -12.80
C VAL A 748 0.17 29.56 -12.30
N VAL A 749 1.42 29.11 -12.17
CA VAL A 749 2.55 29.95 -11.74
C VAL A 749 3.18 30.72 -12.91
N GLY A 750 2.81 30.39 -14.15
CA GLY A 750 3.37 30.93 -15.38
C GLY A 750 4.81 30.47 -15.63
N VAL A 751 5.19 29.28 -15.18
CA VAL A 751 6.46 28.64 -15.59
C VAL A 751 6.31 27.99 -16.96
N ILE A 752 5.11 27.46 -17.23
CA ILE A 752 4.71 26.89 -18.50
C ILE A 752 3.65 27.81 -19.10
N GLU A 753 3.97 28.50 -20.18
CA GLU A 753 3.05 29.42 -20.87
C GLU A 753 2.64 28.87 -22.25
N ASN A 754 3.33 27.85 -22.76
CA ASN A 754 3.01 27.21 -24.03
C ASN A 754 3.35 25.70 -24.00
N LYS A 755 2.92 24.95 -25.03
CA LYS A 755 3.18 23.50 -25.14
C LYS A 755 4.68 23.14 -25.17
N GLN A 756 5.53 23.99 -25.74
CA GLN A 756 6.98 23.76 -25.78
C GLN A 756 7.60 23.88 -24.38
N ASP A 757 7.18 24.85 -23.57
CA ASP A 757 7.62 24.99 -22.19
C ASP A 757 7.28 23.74 -21.36
N ALA A 758 6.14 23.08 -21.64
CA ALA A 758 5.76 21.84 -20.97
C ALA A 758 6.69 20.67 -21.33
N VAL A 759 7.08 20.56 -22.61
CA VAL A 759 8.10 19.59 -23.04
C VAL A 759 9.44 19.91 -22.38
N ASP A 760 9.83 21.18 -22.35
CA ASP A 760 11.08 21.64 -21.72
C ASP A 760 11.08 21.36 -20.22
N TYR A 761 9.97 21.59 -19.51
CA TYR A 761 9.79 21.24 -18.11
C TYR A 761 10.05 19.74 -17.86
N LEU A 762 9.49 18.88 -18.71
CA LEU A 762 9.70 17.43 -18.59
C LEU A 762 11.18 17.05 -18.73
N THR A 763 11.99 17.80 -19.49
CA THR A 763 13.44 17.53 -19.62
C THR A 763 14.23 17.68 -18.32
N TRP A 764 13.71 18.46 -17.36
CA TRP A 764 14.31 18.63 -16.03
C TRP A 764 14.00 17.48 -15.07
N THR A 765 13.08 16.59 -15.44
CA THR A 765 12.59 15.54 -14.55
C THR A 765 13.50 14.31 -14.55
N PHE A 766 13.41 13.52 -13.46
CA PHE A 766 14.05 12.20 -13.41
C PHE A 766 13.47 11.23 -14.46
N MET A 767 12.19 11.38 -14.79
CA MET A 767 11.52 10.59 -15.82
C MET A 767 12.23 10.70 -17.17
N TYR A 768 12.52 11.93 -17.63
CA TYR A 768 13.22 12.15 -18.90
C TYR A 768 14.59 11.45 -18.96
N ARG A 769 15.33 11.46 -17.85
CA ARG A 769 16.61 10.74 -17.76
C ARG A 769 16.42 9.23 -17.92
N ARG A 770 15.34 8.66 -17.35
CA ARG A 770 15.04 7.23 -17.43
C ARG A 770 14.44 6.79 -18.76
N LEU A 771 13.72 7.65 -19.49
CA LEU A 771 13.17 7.32 -20.82
C LEU A 771 14.23 6.75 -21.78
N THR A 772 15.44 7.32 -21.76
CA THR A 772 16.54 6.85 -22.61
C THR A 772 17.20 5.55 -22.12
N GLN A 773 17.13 5.30 -20.82
CA GLN A 773 17.83 4.21 -20.15
C GLN A 773 16.98 2.94 -20.05
N ASN A 774 15.65 3.10 -19.99
CA ASN A 774 14.70 2.01 -19.88
C ASN A 774 13.38 2.33 -20.61
N PRO A 775 13.39 2.44 -21.94
CA PRO A 775 12.26 2.95 -22.72
C PRO A 775 10.98 2.10 -22.59
N ASN A 776 11.09 0.77 -22.64
CA ASN A 776 9.90 -0.10 -22.57
C ASN A 776 9.17 -0.02 -21.23
N TYR A 777 9.85 0.37 -20.14
CA TYR A 777 9.18 0.61 -18.86
C TYR A 777 8.09 1.68 -18.97
N TYR A 778 8.35 2.70 -19.80
CA TYR A 778 7.46 3.85 -20.07
C TYR A 778 6.68 3.68 -21.39
N ASN A 779 6.60 2.46 -21.92
CA ASN A 779 5.94 2.14 -23.20
C ASN A 779 6.57 2.77 -24.46
N LEU A 780 7.85 3.18 -24.42
CA LEU A 780 8.56 3.63 -25.62
C LEU A 780 9.09 2.44 -26.43
N GLN A 781 8.97 2.53 -27.75
CA GLN A 781 9.46 1.52 -28.70
C GLN A 781 10.91 1.76 -29.14
N GLY A 782 11.53 2.87 -28.74
CA GLY A 782 12.91 3.17 -29.10
C GLY A 782 13.49 4.39 -28.38
N VAL A 783 14.81 4.57 -28.52
CA VAL A 783 15.59 5.60 -27.81
C VAL A 783 16.10 6.72 -28.71
N SER A 784 15.62 6.79 -29.96
CA SER A 784 16.02 7.85 -30.88
C SER A 784 15.49 9.20 -30.40
N ARG A 785 16.16 10.30 -30.75
CA ARG A 785 15.67 11.66 -30.42
C ARG A 785 14.25 11.89 -30.89
N ARG A 786 13.88 11.32 -32.04
CA ARG A 786 12.52 11.36 -32.57
C ARG A 786 11.53 10.60 -31.68
N HIS A 787 11.84 9.35 -31.30
CA HIS A 787 10.96 8.57 -30.41
C HIS A 787 10.73 9.27 -29.06
N LEU A 788 11.78 9.86 -28.49
CA LEU A 788 11.68 10.59 -27.23
C LEU A 788 10.84 11.86 -27.38
N SER A 789 11.07 12.63 -28.45
CA SER A 789 10.31 13.84 -28.74
C SER A 789 8.83 13.51 -28.97
N ASP A 790 8.54 12.54 -29.84
CA ASP A 790 7.18 12.12 -30.18
C ASP A 790 6.43 11.66 -28.91
N HIS A 791 7.07 10.86 -28.06
CA HIS A 791 6.47 10.40 -26.80
C HIS A 791 6.22 11.53 -25.80
N LEU A 792 7.16 12.46 -25.63
CA LEU A 792 6.97 13.61 -24.73
C LEU A 792 5.86 14.54 -25.23
N SER A 793 5.83 14.79 -26.54
CA SER A 793 4.79 15.58 -27.18
C SER A 793 3.42 14.91 -27.02
N GLU A 794 3.31 13.60 -27.26
CA GLU A 794 2.07 12.84 -27.03
C GLU A 794 1.63 12.88 -25.56
N LEU A 795 2.58 12.71 -24.62
CA LEU A 795 2.27 12.76 -23.19
C LEU A 795 1.77 14.15 -22.77
N VAL A 796 2.42 15.22 -23.24
CA VAL A 796 2.01 16.60 -22.97
C VAL A 796 0.65 16.89 -23.62
N GLU A 797 0.47 16.52 -24.89
CA GLU A 797 -0.78 16.76 -25.62
C GLU A 797 -1.97 16.06 -24.96
N ASN A 798 -1.83 14.79 -24.60
CA ASN A 798 -2.88 14.04 -23.90
C ASN A 798 -3.20 14.69 -22.54
N THR A 799 -2.17 15.05 -21.76
CA THR A 799 -2.38 15.65 -20.43
C THR A 799 -3.02 17.03 -20.52
N LEU A 800 -2.62 17.87 -21.49
CA LEU A 800 -3.21 19.19 -21.69
C LEU A 800 -4.64 19.10 -22.23
N THR A 801 -4.91 18.16 -23.13
CA THR A 801 -6.28 17.89 -23.63
C THR A 801 -7.20 17.49 -22.49
N ASP A 802 -6.73 16.62 -21.58
CA ASP A 802 -7.49 16.26 -20.38
C ASP A 802 -7.72 17.48 -19.47
N LEU A 803 -6.68 18.29 -19.22
CA LEU A 803 -6.79 19.49 -18.38
C LEU A 803 -7.73 20.56 -18.97
N GLU A 804 -7.76 20.69 -20.30
CA GLU A 804 -8.70 21.54 -21.02
C GLU A 804 -10.13 21.01 -20.90
N ALA A 805 -10.33 19.70 -21.08
CA ALA A 805 -11.63 19.05 -20.89
C ALA A 805 -12.16 19.23 -19.46
N SER A 806 -11.28 19.15 -18.46
CA SER A 806 -11.58 19.46 -17.05
C SER A 806 -11.74 20.96 -16.76
N LYS A 807 -11.60 21.85 -17.76
CA LYS A 807 -11.65 23.32 -17.65
C LYS A 807 -10.67 23.91 -16.63
N CYS A 808 -9.53 23.25 -16.44
CA CYS A 808 -8.45 23.73 -15.58
C CYS A 808 -7.51 24.71 -16.31
N VAL A 809 -7.29 24.47 -17.59
CA VAL A 809 -6.42 25.27 -18.48
C VAL A 809 -7.20 25.58 -19.77
N ALA A 810 -6.96 26.73 -20.38
CA ALA A 810 -7.40 27.04 -21.73
C ALA A 810 -6.21 27.00 -22.69
N ILE A 811 -6.43 26.45 -23.89
CA ILE A 811 -5.45 26.41 -24.97
C ILE A 811 -5.87 27.45 -26.02
N GLU A 812 -5.07 28.51 -26.14
CA GLU A 812 -5.29 29.61 -27.09
C GLU A 812 -4.39 29.40 -28.33
N GLU A 813 -4.96 29.58 -29.52
CA GLU A 813 -4.26 29.43 -30.81
C GLU A 813 -3.49 28.09 -30.96
N ASP A 814 -4.00 27.00 -30.33
CA ASP A 814 -3.40 25.65 -30.27
C ASP A 814 -2.00 25.57 -29.62
N ILE A 815 -1.48 26.66 -29.03
CA ILE A 815 -0.09 26.77 -28.54
C ILE A 815 -0.01 27.38 -27.15
N GLU A 816 -0.67 28.51 -26.91
CA GLU A 816 -0.58 29.27 -25.66
C GLU A 816 -1.48 28.67 -24.58
N LEU A 817 -1.00 28.67 -23.34
CA LEU A 817 -1.67 28.05 -22.21
C LEU A 817 -2.00 29.11 -21.15
N SER A 818 -3.27 29.25 -20.81
CA SER A 818 -3.73 30.15 -19.76
C SER A 818 -4.45 29.39 -18.64
N PRO A 819 -4.15 29.65 -17.35
CA PRO A 819 -4.83 28.97 -16.25
C PRO A 819 -6.27 29.48 -16.09
N LEU A 820 -7.22 28.57 -15.89
CA LEU A 820 -8.61 28.89 -15.57
C LEU A 820 -8.86 28.82 -14.07
N ASN A 821 -10.03 29.31 -13.63
CA ASN A 821 -10.40 29.37 -12.21
C ASN A 821 -10.29 27.99 -11.52
N LEU A 822 -10.74 26.92 -12.17
CA LEU A 822 -10.66 25.56 -11.60
C LEU A 822 -9.21 25.12 -11.39
N GLY A 823 -8.33 25.37 -12.38
CA GLY A 823 -6.91 25.06 -12.29
C GLY A 823 -6.21 25.86 -11.19
N MET A 824 -6.56 27.14 -11.04
CA MET A 824 -6.08 28.00 -9.95
C MET A 824 -6.51 27.47 -8.57
N ILE A 825 -7.77 27.02 -8.42
CA ILE A 825 -8.28 26.44 -7.17
C ILE A 825 -7.54 25.13 -6.84
N ALA A 826 -7.40 24.22 -7.82
CA ALA A 826 -6.67 22.96 -7.67
C ALA A 826 -5.22 23.20 -7.20
N SER A 827 -4.50 24.11 -7.85
CA SER A 827 -3.13 24.48 -7.50
C SER A 827 -3.04 25.19 -6.13
N TYR A 828 -3.99 26.08 -5.80
CA TYR A 828 -4.01 26.82 -4.53
C TYR A 828 -4.15 25.89 -3.32
N TYR A 829 -5.07 24.94 -3.37
CA TYR A 829 -5.41 24.09 -2.22
C TYR A 829 -4.69 22.74 -2.21
N TYR A 830 -3.86 22.46 -3.21
CA TYR A 830 -3.18 21.17 -3.36
C TYR A 830 -4.21 20.02 -3.43
N ILE A 831 -5.09 20.11 -4.41
CA ILE A 831 -6.20 19.17 -4.68
C ILE A 831 -6.06 18.66 -6.11
N SER A 832 -6.42 17.39 -6.33
CA SER A 832 -6.40 16.78 -7.65
C SER A 832 -7.29 17.53 -8.64
N CYS A 833 -6.82 17.70 -9.87
CA CYS A 833 -7.61 18.29 -10.95
C CYS A 833 -8.91 17.50 -11.18
N THR A 834 -8.86 16.16 -11.04
CA THR A 834 -10.04 15.26 -11.15
C THR A 834 -11.10 15.55 -10.08
N THR A 835 -10.68 15.88 -8.86
CA THR A 835 -11.59 16.23 -7.77
C THR A 835 -12.31 17.55 -8.05
N ILE A 836 -11.57 18.56 -8.52
CA ILE A 836 -12.16 19.86 -8.86
C ILE A 836 -13.10 19.76 -10.07
N GLU A 837 -12.74 18.98 -11.08
CA GLU A 837 -13.64 18.65 -12.19
C GLU A 837 -14.94 18.03 -11.66
N HIS A 838 -14.82 17.00 -10.81
CA HIS A 838 -15.97 16.34 -10.22
C HIS A 838 -16.85 17.29 -9.40
N PHE A 839 -16.25 18.22 -8.66
CA PHE A 839 -16.99 19.27 -7.96
C PHE A 839 -17.74 20.17 -8.94
N SER A 840 -17.09 20.61 -10.01
CA SER A 840 -17.69 21.49 -11.01
C SER A 840 -18.83 20.81 -11.79
N THR A 841 -18.75 19.51 -12.05
CA THR A 841 -19.79 18.78 -12.81
C THR A 841 -20.94 18.31 -11.94
N SER A 842 -20.69 18.00 -10.66
CA SER A 842 -21.68 17.36 -9.78
C SER A 842 -22.45 18.35 -8.92
N LEU A 843 -21.87 19.53 -8.62
CA LEU A 843 -22.56 20.57 -7.84
C LEU A 843 -23.45 21.42 -8.75
N THR A 844 -24.63 21.78 -8.24
CA THR A 844 -25.60 22.65 -8.92
C THR A 844 -26.19 23.65 -7.92
N ALA A 845 -26.77 24.75 -8.38
CA ALA A 845 -27.45 25.72 -7.50
C ALA A 845 -28.55 25.14 -6.59
N LYS A 846 -29.03 23.91 -6.87
CA LYS A 846 -30.09 23.21 -6.12
C LYS A 846 -29.56 22.12 -5.19
N THR A 847 -28.25 21.87 -5.18
CA THR A 847 -27.64 20.84 -4.34
C THR A 847 -27.93 21.13 -2.86
N LYS A 848 -28.27 20.08 -2.10
CA LYS A 848 -28.58 20.15 -0.66
C LYS A 848 -27.52 19.41 0.14
N MET A 849 -27.63 19.45 1.47
CA MET A 849 -26.67 18.83 2.42
C MET A 849 -26.29 17.40 2.05
N LYS A 850 -27.27 16.52 1.77
CA LYS A 850 -27.01 15.12 1.37
C LYS A 850 -26.09 15.05 0.15
N GLY A 851 -26.44 15.75 -0.93
CA GLY A 851 -25.64 15.77 -2.16
C GLY A 851 -24.28 16.43 -1.98
N LEU A 852 -24.18 17.47 -1.14
CA LEU A 852 -22.90 18.12 -0.83
C LEU A 852 -21.94 17.15 -0.11
N LEU A 853 -22.43 16.37 0.85
CA LEU A 853 -21.64 15.35 1.55
C LEU A 853 -21.26 14.17 0.65
N GLU A 854 -22.14 13.77 -0.25
CA GLU A 854 -21.85 12.74 -1.25
C GLU A 854 -20.72 13.18 -2.19
N VAL A 855 -20.80 14.41 -2.71
CA VAL A 855 -19.74 14.99 -3.57
C VAL A 855 -18.43 15.20 -2.81
N LEU A 856 -18.49 15.62 -1.54
CA LEU A 856 -17.29 15.73 -0.71
C LEU A 856 -16.62 14.35 -0.52
N ALA A 857 -17.41 13.30 -0.28
CA ALA A 857 -16.89 11.96 -0.04
C ALA A 857 -16.36 11.26 -1.30
N SER A 858 -16.82 11.64 -2.49
CA SER A 858 -16.35 11.12 -3.78
C SER A 858 -15.04 11.73 -4.28
N ALA A 859 -14.42 12.63 -3.53
CA ALA A 859 -13.13 13.24 -3.87
C ALA A 859 -12.01 12.17 -4.07
N SER A 860 -11.16 12.36 -5.08
CA SER A 860 -10.10 11.41 -5.45
C SER A 860 -9.05 11.24 -4.34
N GLU A 861 -8.87 12.23 -3.48
CA GLU A 861 -8.02 12.16 -2.29
C GLU A 861 -8.41 11.01 -1.35
N TYR A 862 -9.69 10.63 -1.33
CA TYR A 862 -10.20 9.55 -0.50
C TYR A 862 -10.14 8.18 -1.16
N ALA A 863 -9.84 8.10 -2.46
CA ALA A 863 -9.73 6.82 -3.14
C ALA A 863 -8.67 5.93 -2.47
N HIS A 864 -7.65 6.52 -1.84
CA HIS A 864 -6.51 5.83 -1.19
C HIS A 864 -6.80 5.36 0.24
N LEU A 865 -7.99 5.61 0.77
CA LEU A 865 -8.34 5.16 2.10
C LEU A 865 -8.39 3.61 2.14
N PRO A 866 -7.69 2.96 3.10
CA PRO A 866 -7.58 1.51 3.12
C PRO A 866 -8.92 0.84 3.40
N ILE A 867 -9.25 -0.18 2.61
CA ILE A 867 -10.36 -1.11 2.84
C ILE A 867 -9.79 -2.39 3.40
N ARG A 868 -10.19 -2.77 4.63
CA ARG A 868 -9.63 -3.94 5.31
C ARG A 868 -10.66 -5.06 5.41
N PRO A 869 -10.26 -6.35 5.28
CA PRO A 869 -11.18 -7.47 5.40
C PRO A 869 -11.89 -7.49 6.75
N GLY A 870 -13.20 -7.68 6.74
CA GLY A 870 -14.03 -7.73 7.95
C GLY A 870 -14.51 -6.36 8.47
N GLU A 871 -14.10 -5.23 7.86
CA GLU A 871 -14.65 -3.91 8.20
C GLU A 871 -16.08 -3.70 7.65
N GLU A 872 -16.51 -4.51 6.67
CA GLU A 872 -17.79 -4.35 5.97
C GLU A 872 -19.00 -4.35 6.92
N GLU A 873 -19.01 -5.22 7.93
CA GLU A 873 -20.11 -5.27 8.91
C GLU A 873 -20.14 -4.03 9.80
N LEU A 874 -18.96 -3.51 10.17
CA LEU A 874 -18.85 -2.30 10.98
C LEU A 874 -19.33 -1.09 10.17
N ILE A 875 -18.90 -0.98 8.92
CA ILE A 875 -19.34 0.08 8.00
C ILE A 875 -20.85 -0.02 7.76
N ARG A 876 -21.38 -1.23 7.56
CA ARG A 876 -22.83 -1.45 7.40
C ARG A 876 -23.63 -1.03 8.65
N LYS A 877 -23.10 -1.31 9.85
CA LYS A 877 -23.69 -0.80 11.10
C LYS A 877 -23.66 0.72 11.16
N LEU A 878 -22.55 1.35 10.78
CA LEU A 878 -22.48 2.82 10.72
C LEU A 878 -23.55 3.36 9.78
N ILE A 879 -23.63 2.85 8.54
CA ILE A 879 -24.60 3.25 7.51
C ILE A 879 -26.05 3.20 8.01
N ASN A 880 -26.44 2.11 8.69
CA ASN A 880 -27.82 1.91 9.15
C ASN A 880 -28.26 2.90 10.24
N HIS A 881 -27.31 3.54 10.94
CA HIS A 881 -27.57 4.47 12.03
C HIS A 881 -27.37 5.94 11.63
N GLN A 882 -27.17 6.25 10.34
CA GLN A 882 -26.93 7.62 9.87
C GLN A 882 -28.20 8.41 9.55
N ARG A 883 -28.06 9.75 9.51
CA ARG A 883 -29.12 10.70 9.13
C ARG A 883 -29.53 10.56 7.67
N PHE A 884 -28.57 10.41 6.76
CA PHE A 884 -28.84 10.26 5.33
C PHE A 884 -28.62 8.81 4.90
N SER A 885 -29.63 8.24 4.23
CA SER A 885 -29.59 6.88 3.69
C SER A 885 -28.73 6.79 2.43
N PHE A 886 -28.12 5.61 2.26
CA PHE A 886 -27.29 5.25 1.12
C PHE A 886 -28.10 4.44 0.12
N GLU A 887 -27.92 4.68 -1.17
CA GLU A 887 -28.53 3.89 -2.24
C GLU A 887 -27.59 2.73 -2.60
N ASN A 888 -28.00 1.49 -2.31
CA ASN A 888 -27.24 0.25 -2.58
C ASN A 888 -25.73 0.33 -2.25
N PRO A 889 -25.35 0.63 -0.99
CA PRO A 889 -23.96 0.89 -0.63
C PRO A 889 -23.08 -0.35 -0.79
N LYS A 890 -22.02 -0.24 -1.60
CA LYS A 890 -20.91 -1.19 -1.60
C LYS A 890 -19.99 -0.87 -0.42
N CYS A 891 -20.02 -1.70 0.64
CA CYS A 891 -19.17 -1.48 1.83
C CYS A 891 -17.66 -1.63 1.57
N THR A 892 -17.28 -2.12 0.38
CA THR A 892 -15.91 -2.23 -0.10
C THR A 892 -15.42 -0.96 -0.81
N ASP A 893 -16.31 0.03 -1.03
CA ASP A 893 -15.97 1.30 -1.67
C ASP A 893 -15.40 2.31 -0.64
N PRO A 894 -14.18 2.85 -0.84
CA PRO A 894 -13.60 3.92 -0.02
C PRO A 894 -14.51 5.14 0.16
N HIS A 895 -15.24 5.56 -0.87
CA HIS A 895 -16.07 6.76 -0.83
C HIS A 895 -17.32 6.56 0.04
N VAL A 896 -17.92 5.37 0.00
CA VAL A 896 -19.03 4.99 0.90
C VAL A 896 -18.55 4.98 2.35
N LYS A 897 -17.35 4.43 2.60
CA LYS A 897 -16.72 4.45 3.92
C LYS A 897 -16.50 5.87 4.42
N VAL A 898 -15.97 6.77 3.59
CA VAL A 898 -15.74 8.19 3.95
C VAL A 898 -17.04 8.89 4.34
N ASN A 899 -18.09 8.73 3.54
CA ASN A 899 -19.39 9.33 3.82
C ASN A 899 -19.95 8.82 5.16
N ALA A 900 -19.87 7.51 5.41
CA ALA A 900 -20.29 6.93 6.69
C ALA A 900 -19.48 7.48 7.88
N LEU A 901 -18.16 7.67 7.72
CA LEU A 901 -17.28 8.22 8.76
C LEU A 901 -17.55 9.71 9.02
N LEU A 902 -17.85 10.50 8.00
CA LEU A 902 -18.23 11.92 8.15
C LEU A 902 -19.56 12.04 8.90
N GLN A 903 -20.59 11.30 8.50
CA GLN A 903 -21.88 11.35 9.19
C GLN A 903 -21.78 10.82 10.64
N ALA A 904 -20.95 9.81 10.89
CA ALA A 904 -20.66 9.32 12.24
C ALA A 904 -19.95 10.39 13.10
N HIS A 905 -19.05 11.18 12.51
CA HIS A 905 -18.39 12.32 13.18
C HIS A 905 -19.40 13.38 13.62
N PHE A 906 -20.26 13.83 12.70
CA PHE A 906 -21.30 14.82 13.00
C PHE A 906 -22.30 14.31 14.05
N SER A 907 -22.63 13.02 14.01
CA SER A 907 -23.53 12.39 14.97
C SER A 907 -22.86 12.06 16.32
N ARG A 908 -21.56 12.33 16.47
CA ARG A 908 -20.73 11.98 17.64
C ARG A 908 -20.77 10.49 18.00
N GLN A 909 -20.96 9.64 17.00
CA GLN A 909 -20.92 8.20 17.18
C GLN A 909 -19.47 7.75 17.45
N VAL A 910 -19.28 6.90 18.45
CA VAL A 910 -17.94 6.40 18.79
C VAL A 910 -17.49 5.42 17.71
N VAL A 911 -16.41 5.79 17.02
CA VAL A 911 -15.71 4.93 16.06
C VAL A 911 -14.44 4.43 16.73
N GLY A 912 -14.23 3.11 16.75
CA GLY A 912 -13.09 2.47 17.40
C GLY A 912 -12.09 1.86 16.41
N GLY A 913 -10.90 1.51 16.91
CA GLY A 913 -9.91 0.74 16.16
C GLY A 913 -9.39 1.45 14.91
N ASN A 914 -9.33 0.73 13.77
CA ASN A 914 -8.78 1.27 12.53
C ASN A 914 -9.64 2.39 11.93
N LEU A 915 -10.96 2.26 12.01
CA LEU A 915 -11.91 3.25 11.47
C LEU A 915 -11.75 4.64 12.13
N ALA A 916 -11.28 4.70 13.38
CA ALA A 916 -10.99 5.96 14.06
C ALA A 916 -9.78 6.68 13.45
N VAL A 917 -8.74 5.92 13.07
CA VAL A 917 -7.57 6.47 12.37
C VAL A 917 -7.97 6.98 10.99
N ASP A 918 -8.75 6.17 10.28
CA ASP A 918 -9.28 6.53 8.96
C ASP A 918 -10.14 7.80 9.04
N GLN A 919 -11.01 7.93 10.06
CA GLN A 919 -11.81 9.13 10.29
C GLN A 919 -10.95 10.37 10.51
N ARG A 920 -9.82 10.28 11.23
CA ARG A 920 -8.91 11.41 11.42
C ARG A 920 -8.31 11.87 10.09
N GLU A 921 -7.90 10.96 9.21
CA GLU A 921 -7.39 11.31 7.88
C GLU A 921 -8.47 11.95 7.00
N VAL A 922 -9.70 11.42 7.07
CA VAL A 922 -10.87 12.01 6.39
C VAL A 922 -11.07 13.47 6.81
N LEU A 923 -11.09 13.75 8.12
CA LEU A 923 -11.33 15.10 8.64
C LEU A 923 -10.24 16.10 8.22
N LEU A 924 -8.97 15.66 8.16
CA LEU A 924 -7.85 16.52 7.73
C LEU A 924 -7.98 16.93 6.26
N SER A 925 -8.35 16.00 5.38
CA SER A 925 -8.55 16.32 3.96
C SER A 925 -9.84 17.09 3.73
N ALA A 926 -10.90 16.85 4.50
CA ALA A 926 -12.19 17.53 4.36
C ALA A 926 -12.06 19.06 4.48
N SER A 927 -11.21 19.56 5.37
CA SER A 927 -11.05 21.01 5.54
C SER A 927 -10.49 21.72 4.29
N ARG A 928 -9.56 21.10 3.55
CA ARG A 928 -9.04 21.70 2.29
C ARG A 928 -10.04 21.53 1.14
N LEU A 929 -10.70 20.38 1.07
CA LEU A 929 -11.70 20.08 0.05
C LEU A 929 -12.89 21.03 0.14
N LEU A 930 -13.43 21.26 1.35
CA LEU A 930 -14.54 22.19 1.56
C LEU A 930 -14.18 23.63 1.19
N ARG A 931 -12.96 24.08 1.50
CA ARG A 931 -12.48 25.41 1.08
C ARG A 931 -12.46 25.54 -0.44
N ALA A 932 -11.99 24.50 -1.15
CA ALA A 932 -12.02 24.49 -2.61
C ALA A 932 -13.45 24.37 -3.17
N MET A 933 -14.33 23.59 -2.55
CA MET A 933 -15.75 23.51 -2.92
C MET A 933 -16.40 24.89 -2.84
N VAL A 934 -16.17 25.64 -1.74
CA VAL A 934 -16.67 27.02 -1.59
C VAL A 934 -16.19 27.91 -2.73
N ASP A 935 -14.93 27.82 -3.12
CA ASP A 935 -14.37 28.64 -4.21
C ASP A 935 -14.93 28.23 -5.60
N VAL A 936 -15.18 26.93 -5.84
CA VAL A 936 -15.86 26.43 -7.05
C VAL A 936 -17.32 26.90 -7.11
N ILE A 937 -18.04 26.80 -5.98
CA ILE A 937 -19.45 27.20 -5.87
C ILE A 937 -19.59 28.71 -6.06
N SER A 938 -18.72 29.50 -5.42
CA SER A 938 -18.74 30.95 -5.51
C SER A 938 -18.33 31.47 -6.89
N SER A 939 -17.43 30.79 -7.59
CA SER A 939 -17.11 31.09 -9.00
C SER A 939 -18.32 30.92 -9.93
N ASN A 940 -19.28 30.07 -9.56
CA ASN A 940 -20.55 29.90 -10.28
C ASN A 940 -21.68 30.82 -9.76
N GLY A 941 -21.42 31.63 -8.73
CA GLY A 941 -22.37 32.60 -8.20
C GLY A 941 -23.51 32.03 -7.36
N TRP A 942 -23.40 30.81 -6.80
CA TRP A 942 -24.49 30.19 -6.05
C TRP A 942 -24.42 30.49 -4.54
N LEU A 943 -25.27 31.39 -4.04
CA LEU A 943 -25.21 31.88 -2.66
C LEU A 943 -25.54 30.80 -1.62
N SER A 944 -26.73 30.20 -1.69
CA SER A 944 -27.21 29.26 -0.67
C SER A 944 -26.32 28.03 -0.53
N LEU A 945 -25.79 27.52 -1.64
CA LEU A 945 -24.88 26.38 -1.61
C LEU A 945 -23.50 26.77 -1.04
N ALA A 946 -23.03 28.00 -1.29
CA ALA A 946 -21.76 28.47 -0.73
C ALA A 946 -21.85 28.59 0.80
N LEU A 947 -22.93 29.17 1.32
CA LEU A 947 -23.20 29.26 2.75
C LEU A 947 -23.30 27.85 3.38
N LEU A 948 -24.01 26.93 2.73
CA LEU A 948 -24.10 25.54 3.19
C LEU A 948 -22.72 24.85 3.26
N ALA A 949 -21.85 25.08 2.28
CA ALA A 949 -20.49 24.52 2.31
C ALA A 949 -19.61 25.14 3.41
N MET A 950 -19.82 26.43 3.73
CA MET A 950 -19.18 27.08 4.89
C MET A 950 -19.66 26.48 6.21
N GLU A 951 -20.96 26.26 6.37
CA GLU A 951 -21.54 25.58 7.54
C GLU A 951 -20.96 24.16 7.70
N VAL A 952 -20.83 23.40 6.61
CA VAL A 952 -20.20 22.07 6.68
C VAL A 952 -18.74 22.14 7.13
N SER A 953 -17.99 23.21 6.78
CA SER A 953 -16.64 23.42 7.32
C SER A 953 -16.64 23.57 8.85
N GLN A 954 -17.63 24.29 9.39
CA GLN A 954 -17.82 24.42 10.84
C GLN A 954 -18.20 23.07 11.47
N MET A 955 -19.14 22.34 10.85
CA MET A 955 -19.58 20.99 11.28
C MET A 955 -18.42 20.00 11.34
N VAL A 956 -17.51 20.00 10.36
CA VAL A 956 -16.31 19.15 10.33
C VAL A 956 -15.37 19.52 11.46
N THR A 957 -15.16 20.82 11.70
CA THR A 957 -14.25 21.30 12.74
C THR A 957 -14.77 20.96 14.14
N GLN A 958 -16.07 21.13 14.40
CA GLN A 958 -16.63 20.98 15.76
C GLN A 958 -17.26 19.61 16.03
N GLY A 959 -17.55 18.84 14.97
CA GLY A 959 -18.18 17.51 15.09
C GLY A 959 -19.61 17.57 15.60
N LEU A 960 -20.47 18.33 14.92
CA LEU A 960 -21.92 18.36 15.15
C LEU A 960 -22.67 18.63 13.84
N TRP A 961 -23.99 18.39 13.84
CA TRP A 961 -24.87 18.78 12.74
C TRP A 961 -25.31 20.25 12.84
N ASP A 962 -25.71 20.82 11.70
CA ASP A 962 -26.32 22.16 11.57
C ASP A 962 -27.49 22.43 12.54
N ARG A 963 -28.26 21.39 12.87
CA ARG A 963 -29.45 21.48 13.74
C ARG A 963 -29.19 21.12 15.20
N ASP A 964 -27.98 20.69 15.52
CA ASP A 964 -27.62 20.36 16.90
C ASP A 964 -27.45 21.66 17.71
N PRO A 965 -27.70 21.64 19.04
CA PRO A 965 -27.46 22.81 19.89
C PRO A 965 -26.00 23.30 19.80
N VAL A 966 -25.82 24.60 19.56
CA VAL A 966 -24.52 25.27 19.43
C VAL A 966 -23.64 25.05 20.68
N LEU A 967 -24.26 24.94 21.85
CA LEU A 967 -23.60 24.65 23.13
C LEU A 967 -22.84 23.31 23.16
N LEU A 968 -23.16 22.37 22.27
CA LEU A 968 -22.44 21.10 22.20
C LEU A 968 -20.98 21.26 21.73
N GLN A 969 -20.61 22.41 21.17
CA GLN A 969 -19.22 22.75 20.85
C GLN A 969 -18.35 22.91 22.10
N ILE A 970 -18.95 23.30 23.21
CA ILE A 970 -18.27 23.56 24.47
C ILE A 970 -17.77 22.21 25.04
N PRO A 971 -16.52 22.12 25.52
CA PRO A 971 -16.02 20.91 26.16
C PRO A 971 -16.91 20.46 27.33
N HIS A 972 -17.03 19.14 27.49
CA HIS A 972 -17.85 18.46 28.52
C HIS A 972 -19.37 18.58 28.37
N PHE A 973 -19.89 19.32 27.39
CA PHE A 973 -21.34 19.42 27.17
C PHE A 973 -21.94 18.14 26.55
N THR A 974 -22.94 17.59 27.23
CA THR A 974 -23.80 16.50 26.73
C THR A 974 -25.11 17.05 26.15
N LYS A 975 -25.84 16.21 25.39
CA LYS A 975 -27.17 16.59 24.86
C LYS A 975 -28.15 16.95 25.98
N ASP A 976 -28.08 16.26 27.11
CA ASP A 976 -28.93 16.51 28.27
C ASP A 976 -28.59 17.85 28.94
N LEU A 977 -27.30 18.17 29.08
CA LEU A 977 -26.87 19.44 29.65
C LEU A 977 -27.22 20.63 28.74
N ALA A 978 -27.03 20.49 27.43
CA ALA A 978 -27.45 21.51 26.47
C ALA A 978 -28.96 21.76 26.56
N LYS A 979 -29.77 20.70 26.68
CA LYS A 979 -31.21 20.81 26.89
C LYS A 979 -31.55 21.50 28.21
N LYS A 980 -30.86 21.17 29.31
CA LYS A 980 -31.01 21.84 30.62
C LYS A 980 -30.72 23.35 30.52
N CYS A 981 -29.72 23.75 29.74
CA CYS A 981 -29.38 25.16 29.52
C CYS A 981 -30.47 25.90 28.72
N GLN A 982 -31.06 25.24 27.71
CA GLN A 982 -32.16 25.79 26.92
C GLN A 982 -33.46 25.92 27.74
N GLU A 983 -33.72 24.96 28.64
CA GLU A 983 -34.92 24.94 29.49
C GLU A 983 -34.74 25.75 30.80
N ASN A 984 -33.67 26.54 30.94
CA ASN A 984 -33.36 27.27 32.15
C ASN A 984 -34.44 28.33 32.49
N HIS A 985 -34.92 28.32 33.74
CA HIS A 985 -36.08 29.11 34.17
C HIS A 985 -35.85 30.63 34.20
N GLY A 986 -34.60 31.10 34.28
CA GLY A 986 -34.26 32.53 34.32
C GLY A 986 -34.11 33.16 32.93
N LYS A 987 -33.27 32.56 32.08
CA LYS A 987 -33.01 32.97 30.69
C LYS A 987 -32.65 31.72 29.89
N SER A 988 -33.30 31.50 28.74
CA SER A 988 -32.93 30.43 27.80
C SER A 988 -31.52 30.69 27.29
N ILE A 989 -30.63 29.70 27.43
CA ILE A 989 -29.25 29.79 26.96
C ILE A 989 -29.17 28.98 25.66
N GLU A 990 -29.10 29.69 24.53
CA GLU A 990 -29.09 29.08 23.20
C GLU A 990 -27.76 29.31 22.48
N ALA A 991 -27.11 30.46 22.74
CA ALA A 991 -25.81 30.81 22.18
C ALA A 991 -24.67 30.66 23.22
N VAL A 992 -23.42 30.59 22.72
CA VAL A 992 -22.23 30.58 23.58
C VAL A 992 -22.09 31.89 24.37
N PHE A 993 -22.46 33.02 23.75
CA PHE A 993 -22.45 34.34 24.40
C PHE A 993 -23.38 34.40 25.61
N ASP A 994 -24.55 33.75 25.55
CA ASP A 994 -25.48 33.70 26.67
C ASP A 994 -24.85 33.05 27.91
N LEU A 995 -23.99 32.05 27.72
CA LEU A 995 -23.27 31.38 28.81
C LEU A 995 -22.03 32.17 29.27
N ALA A 996 -21.38 32.87 28.35
CA ALA A 996 -20.22 33.71 28.63
C ALA A 996 -20.59 34.93 29.51
N ASP A 997 -21.76 35.52 29.26
CA ASP A 997 -22.25 36.70 29.98
C ASP A 997 -22.89 36.38 31.34
N MET A 998 -23.04 35.09 31.69
CA MET A 998 -23.56 34.68 33.00
C MET A 998 -22.57 34.95 34.14
N GLU A 999 -23.11 35.34 35.29
CA GLU A 999 -22.37 35.41 36.55
C GLU A 999 -21.80 34.03 36.94
N ASP A 1000 -20.62 34.02 37.55
CA ASP A 1000 -19.88 32.78 37.83
C ASP A 1000 -20.63 31.84 38.79
N ASP A 1001 -21.36 32.40 39.76
CA ASP A 1001 -22.16 31.63 40.73
C ASP A 1001 -23.36 30.94 40.05
N GLU A 1002 -24.07 31.66 39.17
CA GLU A 1002 -25.18 31.11 38.38
C GLU A 1002 -24.70 30.03 37.42
N ARG A 1003 -23.54 30.25 36.76
CA ARG A 1003 -22.92 29.26 35.86
C ARG A 1003 -22.55 27.99 36.61
N ARG A 1004 -21.97 28.11 37.81
CA ARG A 1004 -21.62 26.96 38.69
C ARG A 1004 -22.87 26.16 39.08
N GLU A 1005 -23.93 26.84 39.49
CA GLU A 1005 -25.19 26.19 39.90
C GLU A 1005 -25.88 25.47 38.73
N LEU A 1006 -25.88 26.07 37.54
CA LEU A 1006 -26.48 25.48 36.35
C LEU A 1006 -25.72 24.24 35.87
N LEU A 1007 -24.40 24.35 35.72
CA LEU A 1007 -23.57 23.31 35.10
C LEU A 1007 -23.27 22.15 36.06
N GLN A 1008 -23.14 22.41 37.37
CA GLN A 1008 -22.85 21.39 38.39
C GLN A 1008 -21.62 20.52 38.04
N MET A 1009 -20.59 21.15 37.48
CA MET A 1009 -19.35 20.51 37.03
C MET A 1009 -18.20 20.78 38.01
N PRO A 1010 -17.18 19.89 38.07
CA PRO A 1010 -15.96 20.16 38.83
C PRO A 1010 -15.19 21.36 38.26
N ASP A 1011 -14.42 22.05 39.12
CA ASP A 1011 -13.69 23.28 38.76
C ASP A 1011 -12.76 23.10 37.54
N SER A 1012 -12.15 21.93 37.36
CA SER A 1012 -11.31 21.66 36.19
C SER A 1012 -12.08 21.73 34.87
N GLN A 1013 -13.32 21.23 34.84
CA GLN A 1013 -14.18 21.29 33.65
C GLN A 1013 -14.70 22.71 33.42
N LEU A 1014 -15.02 23.45 34.50
CA LEU A 1014 -15.42 24.84 34.40
C LEU A 1014 -14.30 25.74 33.85
N ILE A 1015 -13.04 25.44 34.17
CA ILE A 1015 -11.88 26.12 33.56
C ILE A 1015 -11.83 25.86 32.05
N ASP A 1016 -12.03 24.62 31.60
CA ASP A 1016 -12.05 24.28 30.17
C ASP A 1016 -13.19 25.02 29.44
N VAL A 1017 -14.38 25.09 30.06
CA VAL A 1017 -15.54 25.85 29.54
C VAL A 1017 -15.19 27.34 29.43
N ALA A 1018 -14.61 27.92 30.47
CA ALA A 1018 -14.22 29.33 30.47
C ALA A 1018 -13.14 29.62 29.41
N GLN A 1019 -12.18 28.71 29.20
CA GLN A 1019 -11.17 28.83 28.14
C GLN A 1019 -11.82 28.84 26.76
N PHE A 1020 -12.80 27.94 26.53
CA PHE A 1020 -13.56 27.90 25.28
C PHE A 1020 -14.34 29.21 25.06
N CYS A 1021 -15.13 29.66 26.04
CA CYS A 1021 -15.91 30.90 25.92
C CYS A 1021 -15.03 32.13 25.65
N ASN A 1022 -13.87 32.23 26.32
CA ASN A 1022 -12.90 33.31 26.08
C ASN A 1022 -12.24 33.23 24.70
N ARG A 1023 -12.15 32.03 24.11
CA ARG A 1023 -11.58 31.83 22.78
C ARG A 1023 -12.62 32.00 21.67
N TYR A 1024 -13.90 31.78 21.98
CA TYR A 1024 -15.00 31.88 21.04
C TYR A 1024 -15.05 33.28 20.40
N PRO A 1025 -15.21 33.42 19.07
CA PRO A 1025 -15.02 34.71 18.42
C PRO A 1025 -16.12 35.72 18.77
N ASN A 1026 -15.72 36.85 19.37
CA ASN A 1026 -16.56 38.06 19.47
C ASN A 1026 -15.96 39.16 18.58
N ILE A 1027 -16.65 39.51 17.50
CA ILE A 1027 -16.13 40.41 16.45
C ILE A 1027 -17.21 41.41 16.08
N ASP A 1028 -16.87 42.69 16.20
CA ASP A 1028 -17.70 43.78 15.70
C ASP A 1028 -17.43 44.00 14.21
N LEU A 1029 -18.51 44.00 13.43
CA LEU A 1029 -18.48 44.27 12.00
C LEU A 1029 -19.17 45.61 11.72
N THR A 1030 -18.43 46.51 11.09
CA THR A 1030 -18.95 47.78 10.56
C THR A 1030 -18.66 47.87 9.07
N TYR A 1031 -19.55 48.51 8.30
CA TYR A 1031 -19.39 48.64 6.86
C TYR A 1031 -19.72 50.06 6.38
N ASP A 1032 -19.05 50.48 5.31
CA ASP A 1032 -19.29 51.73 4.60
C ASP A 1032 -19.31 51.45 3.09
N VAL A 1033 -20.33 51.95 2.39
CA VAL A 1033 -20.37 51.93 0.91
C VAL A 1033 -19.64 53.16 0.41
N VAL A 1034 -18.53 52.95 -0.29
CA VAL A 1034 -17.70 54.05 -0.82
C VAL A 1034 -18.49 54.74 -1.93
N GLU A 1035 -18.67 56.06 -1.80
CA GLU A 1035 -19.41 56.89 -2.78
C GLU A 1035 -20.88 56.44 -3.01
N GLY A 1036 -21.53 55.90 -1.97
CA GLY A 1036 -22.89 55.34 -2.06
C GLY A 1036 -23.98 56.25 -2.64
N ASP A 1037 -23.87 57.56 -2.47
CA ASP A 1037 -24.85 58.54 -2.98
C ASP A 1037 -24.69 58.86 -4.49
N SER A 1038 -23.60 58.42 -5.12
CA SER A 1038 -23.26 58.72 -6.53
C SER A 1038 -23.17 57.51 -7.45
N LEU A 1039 -23.61 56.33 -7.00
CA LEU A 1039 -23.56 55.08 -7.77
C LEU A 1039 -24.49 55.10 -9.00
N ARG A 1040 -23.97 54.75 -10.17
CA ARG A 1040 -24.79 54.55 -11.38
C ARG A 1040 -25.04 53.07 -11.64
N ALA A 1041 -26.14 52.79 -12.35
CA ALA A 1041 -26.45 51.42 -12.79
C ALA A 1041 -25.31 50.88 -13.67
N GLY A 1042 -24.82 49.68 -13.35
CA GLY A 1042 -23.70 49.04 -14.05
C GLY A 1042 -22.29 49.49 -13.61
N GLU A 1043 -22.14 50.41 -12.66
CA GLU A 1043 -20.83 50.73 -12.05
C GLU A 1043 -20.47 49.74 -10.93
N ASP A 1044 -19.18 49.62 -10.62
CA ASP A 1044 -18.70 48.78 -9.53
C ASP A 1044 -18.99 49.43 -8.17
N VAL A 1045 -19.69 48.70 -7.29
CA VAL A 1045 -19.93 49.07 -5.90
C VAL A 1045 -18.75 48.61 -5.05
N SER A 1046 -18.09 49.56 -4.40
CA SER A 1046 -17.03 49.30 -3.44
C SER A 1046 -17.54 49.32 -2.00
N LEU A 1047 -17.55 48.18 -1.33
CA LEU A 1047 -17.91 48.02 0.08
C LEU A 1047 -16.64 47.91 0.94
N GLN A 1048 -16.48 48.82 1.90
CA GLN A 1048 -15.40 48.76 2.88
C GLN A 1048 -15.93 48.21 4.21
N VAL A 1049 -15.43 47.04 4.61
CA VAL A 1049 -15.78 46.38 5.87
C VAL A 1049 -14.64 46.54 6.86
N THR A 1050 -14.93 46.99 8.08
CA THR A 1050 -14.01 47.04 9.20
C THR A 1050 -14.43 46.01 10.25
N LEU A 1051 -13.52 45.08 10.53
CA LEU A 1051 -13.67 44.02 11.54
C LEU A 1051 -12.79 44.34 12.73
N GLU A 1052 -13.36 44.35 13.93
CA GLU A 1052 -12.65 44.60 15.18
C GLU A 1052 -12.99 43.50 16.19
N ARG A 1053 -11.97 42.80 16.68
CA ARG A 1053 -12.14 41.77 17.70
C ARG A 1053 -11.97 42.38 19.07
N ASP A 1054 -12.92 42.07 19.96
CA ASP A 1054 -12.76 42.35 21.36
C ASP A 1054 -11.79 41.32 21.99
N LEU A 1055 -10.68 41.81 22.55
CA LEU A 1055 -9.65 40.98 23.18
C LEU A 1055 -9.46 41.46 24.61
N LEU A 1056 -9.48 40.53 25.56
CA LEU A 1056 -9.05 40.79 26.95
C LEU A 1056 -7.65 41.43 26.95
N GLU A 1057 -7.47 42.50 27.75
CA GLU A 1057 -6.23 43.30 27.78
C GLU A 1057 -4.94 42.50 28.02
N SER A 1058 -5.05 41.30 28.60
CA SER A 1058 -3.94 40.39 28.90
C SER A 1058 -3.44 39.55 27.72
N ARG A 1059 -4.16 39.51 26.57
CA ARG A 1059 -3.79 38.70 25.40
C ARG A 1059 -3.37 39.55 24.21
N THR A 1060 -2.18 39.26 23.67
CA THR A 1060 -1.63 39.90 22.46
C THR A 1060 -1.93 39.12 21.18
N GLU A 1061 -2.18 37.82 21.28
CA GLU A 1061 -2.53 36.92 20.17
C GLU A 1061 -3.76 36.07 20.52
N VAL A 1062 -4.48 35.66 19.48
CA VAL A 1062 -5.78 35.02 19.57
C VAL A 1062 -5.66 33.52 19.90
N GLY A 1063 -4.58 32.87 19.45
CA GLY A 1063 -4.36 31.43 19.59
C GLY A 1063 -5.18 30.59 18.59
N PRO A 1064 -4.93 29.26 18.52
CA PRO A 1064 -5.62 28.36 17.61
C PRO A 1064 -7.10 28.19 17.98
N VAL A 1065 -7.88 27.61 17.07
CA VAL A 1065 -9.28 27.23 17.30
C VAL A 1065 -9.34 26.12 18.36
N ASP A 1066 -10.23 26.30 19.33
CA ASP A 1066 -10.62 25.26 20.27
C ASP A 1066 -11.60 24.29 19.60
N ALA A 1067 -11.08 23.13 19.19
CA ALA A 1067 -11.80 22.08 18.47
C ALA A 1067 -11.37 20.68 18.96
N HIS A 1068 -11.91 20.25 20.09
CA HIS A 1068 -11.55 18.99 20.76
C HIS A 1068 -11.73 17.72 19.89
N ARG A 1069 -12.61 17.76 18.90
CA ARG A 1069 -12.94 16.64 18.00
C ARG A 1069 -12.22 16.69 16.66
N TYR A 1070 -11.51 17.78 16.37
CA TYR A 1070 -10.72 17.91 15.16
C TYR A 1070 -9.29 17.41 15.42
N PRO A 1071 -8.69 16.58 14.55
CA PRO A 1071 -7.48 15.82 14.87
C PRO A 1071 -6.18 16.64 14.92
N LYS A 1072 -6.21 17.91 14.52
CA LYS A 1072 -5.02 18.78 14.40
C LYS A 1072 -5.37 20.21 14.85
N THR A 1073 -4.38 20.96 15.30
CA THR A 1073 -4.55 22.40 15.51
C THR A 1073 -4.95 23.10 14.20
N LYS A 1074 -5.93 23.99 14.28
CA LYS A 1074 -6.46 24.73 13.14
C LYS A 1074 -6.45 26.23 13.46
N GLU A 1075 -6.04 27.04 12.49
CA GLU A 1075 -6.19 28.48 12.56
C GLU A 1075 -7.58 28.92 12.07
N GLU A 1076 -8.08 29.96 12.71
CA GLU A 1076 -9.40 30.51 12.43
C GLU A 1076 -9.42 31.29 11.11
N GLY A 1077 -10.38 30.98 10.24
CA GLY A 1077 -10.61 31.65 8.98
C GLY A 1077 -12.05 32.15 8.83
N TRP A 1078 -12.22 33.21 8.05
CA TRP A 1078 -13.52 33.82 7.79
C TRP A 1078 -13.77 34.04 6.31
N TRP A 1079 -15.04 34.02 5.92
CA TRP A 1079 -15.52 34.50 4.63
C TRP A 1079 -16.41 35.72 4.84
N LEU A 1080 -16.12 36.79 4.09
CA LEU A 1080 -17.07 37.86 3.85
C LEU A 1080 -17.74 37.60 2.51
N VAL A 1081 -19.06 37.53 2.49
CA VAL A 1081 -19.86 37.23 1.30
C VAL A 1081 -20.92 38.30 1.12
N VAL A 1082 -21.00 38.89 -0.05
CA VAL A 1082 -22.13 39.75 -0.45
C VAL A 1082 -23.01 38.94 -1.39
N GLY A 1083 -24.30 38.85 -1.07
CA GLY A 1083 -25.26 38.10 -1.88
C GLY A 1083 -26.62 38.76 -1.97
N ASP A 1084 -27.34 38.42 -3.03
CA ASP A 1084 -28.77 38.70 -3.16
C ASP A 1084 -29.57 37.44 -2.79
N THR A 1085 -30.19 37.48 -1.62
CA THR A 1085 -30.99 36.36 -1.09
C THR A 1085 -32.20 36.06 -1.97
N LYS A 1086 -32.74 37.03 -2.72
CA LYS A 1086 -33.94 36.81 -3.55
C LYS A 1086 -33.62 36.04 -4.83
N SER A 1087 -32.51 36.38 -5.48
CA SER A 1087 -32.05 35.71 -6.72
C SER A 1087 -31.16 34.50 -6.44
N ASN A 1088 -30.78 34.26 -5.18
CA ASN A 1088 -29.81 33.25 -4.77
C ASN A 1088 -28.44 33.43 -5.43
N GLN A 1089 -28.06 34.69 -5.68
CA GLN A 1089 -26.85 35.05 -6.39
C GLN A 1089 -25.78 35.54 -5.41
N LEU A 1090 -24.59 34.96 -5.50
CA LEU A 1090 -23.40 35.43 -4.81
C LEU A 1090 -22.72 36.49 -5.68
N LEU A 1091 -22.51 37.68 -5.12
CA LEU A 1091 -21.98 38.85 -5.84
C LEU A 1091 -20.49 39.06 -5.60
N ALA A 1092 -20.05 38.92 -4.35
CA ALA A 1092 -18.64 38.99 -3.99
C ALA A 1092 -18.33 38.07 -2.82
N ILE A 1093 -17.11 37.52 -2.79
CA ILE A 1093 -16.59 36.73 -1.68
C ILE A 1093 -15.14 37.10 -1.43
N LYS A 1094 -14.75 37.16 -0.15
CA LYS A 1094 -13.35 37.33 0.24
C LYS A 1094 -13.04 36.58 1.51
N ARG A 1095 -11.94 35.85 1.49
CA ARG A 1095 -11.44 35.15 2.67
C ARG A 1095 -10.57 36.08 3.50
N VAL A 1096 -10.75 36.04 4.82
CA VAL A 1096 -10.09 36.92 5.79
C VAL A 1096 -9.50 36.08 6.92
N SER A 1097 -8.30 36.44 7.36
CA SER A 1097 -7.73 35.97 8.62
C SER A 1097 -7.70 37.16 9.57
N LEU A 1098 -8.39 37.05 10.70
CA LEU A 1098 -8.52 38.14 11.67
C LEU A 1098 -7.74 37.80 12.93
N GLN A 1099 -6.81 38.68 13.30
CA GLN A 1099 -6.14 38.64 14.61
C GLN A 1099 -6.81 39.63 15.56
N ARG A 1100 -6.61 40.94 15.35
CA ARG A 1100 -7.23 42.00 16.18
C ARG A 1100 -8.16 42.91 15.38
N LYS A 1101 -7.66 43.51 14.29
CA LYS A 1101 -8.44 44.40 13.43
C LYS A 1101 -8.09 44.16 11.97
N ALA A 1102 -9.09 44.20 11.10
CA ALA A 1102 -8.89 44.10 9.66
C ALA A 1102 -9.80 45.09 8.93
N LYS A 1103 -9.28 45.71 7.86
CA LYS A 1103 -10.09 46.47 6.90
C LYS A 1103 -10.07 45.75 5.58
N VAL A 1104 -11.24 45.42 5.06
CA VAL A 1104 -11.40 44.59 3.87
C VAL A 1104 -12.29 45.31 2.87
N LYS A 1105 -11.77 45.48 1.65
CA LYS A 1105 -12.54 46.00 0.52
C LYS A 1105 -13.11 44.84 -0.30
N LEU A 1106 -14.40 44.92 -0.62
CA LEU A 1106 -15.17 44.03 -1.49
C LEU A 1106 -15.73 44.86 -2.64
N ASP A 1107 -15.60 44.37 -3.86
CA ASP A 1107 -16.07 45.04 -5.07
C ASP A 1107 -17.04 44.12 -5.81
N PHE A 1108 -18.17 44.66 -6.27
CA PHE A 1108 -19.16 43.93 -7.07
C PHE A 1108 -19.94 44.86 -8.01
N ALA A 1109 -20.41 44.35 -9.15
CA ALA A 1109 -21.13 45.17 -10.12
C ALA A 1109 -22.54 45.54 -9.63
N ALA A 1110 -22.92 46.81 -9.76
CA ALA A 1110 -24.29 47.27 -9.59
C ALA A 1110 -25.19 46.69 -10.70
N PRO A 1111 -26.47 46.40 -10.41
CA PRO A 1111 -27.40 45.92 -11.42
C PRO A 1111 -27.64 46.98 -12.50
N GLY A 1112 -27.94 46.52 -13.72
CA GLY A 1112 -28.22 47.41 -14.86
C GLY A 1112 -29.55 48.18 -14.75
N GLU A 1113 -30.41 47.82 -13.81
CA GLU A 1113 -31.67 48.51 -13.54
C GLU A 1113 -31.52 49.47 -12.35
N ALA A 1114 -31.83 50.75 -12.57
CA ALA A 1114 -31.83 51.76 -11.51
C ALA A 1114 -32.96 51.50 -10.50
N GLY A 1115 -32.62 51.45 -9.21
CA GLY A 1115 -33.58 51.33 -8.12
C GLY A 1115 -32.93 50.89 -6.81
N LYS A 1116 -33.65 51.07 -5.69
CA LYS A 1116 -33.18 50.65 -4.37
C LYS A 1116 -33.12 49.11 -4.32
N LYS A 1117 -31.94 48.56 -4.10
CA LYS A 1117 -31.72 47.11 -4.00
C LYS A 1117 -31.21 46.78 -2.60
N SER A 1118 -31.68 45.65 -2.09
CA SER A 1118 -31.30 45.13 -0.78
C SER A 1118 -30.38 43.93 -0.98
N TYR A 1119 -29.15 44.02 -0.51
CA TYR A 1119 -28.21 42.90 -0.46
C TYR A 1119 -27.99 42.48 0.97
N THR A 1120 -27.36 41.33 1.17
CA THR A 1120 -26.98 40.85 2.49
C THR A 1120 -25.48 40.59 2.51
N LEU A 1121 -24.80 41.17 3.51
CA LEU A 1121 -23.43 40.86 3.86
C LEU A 1121 -23.43 39.74 4.91
N TYR A 1122 -22.85 38.62 4.56
CA TYR A 1122 -22.62 37.49 5.45
C TYR A 1122 -21.17 37.49 5.91
N PHE A 1123 -20.95 37.30 7.20
CA PHE A 1123 -19.64 37.06 7.79
C PHE A 1123 -19.64 35.68 8.42
N MET A 1124 -19.05 34.72 7.72
CA MET A 1124 -19.12 33.29 8.04
C MET A 1124 -17.78 32.79 8.58
N CYS A 1125 -17.80 32.08 9.70
CA CYS A 1125 -16.62 31.40 10.25
C CYS A 1125 -16.37 30.07 9.53
N ASP A 1126 -15.12 29.62 9.43
CA ASP A 1126 -14.79 28.28 8.92
C ASP A 1126 -14.69 27.19 10.00
N SER A 1127 -14.84 27.59 11.26
CA SER A 1127 -14.41 26.81 12.43
C SER A 1127 -15.43 26.70 13.55
N TYR A 1128 -16.23 27.73 13.81
CA TYR A 1128 -17.21 27.77 14.90
C TYR A 1128 -18.61 27.97 14.35
N LEU A 1129 -19.61 27.29 14.93
CA LEU A 1129 -21.02 27.52 14.62
C LEU A 1129 -21.59 28.56 15.58
N GLY A 1130 -22.50 29.41 15.11
CA GLY A 1130 -23.24 30.38 15.95
C GLY A 1130 -22.51 31.70 16.20
N CYS A 1131 -21.47 32.01 15.42
CA CYS A 1131 -20.77 33.30 15.41
C CYS A 1131 -20.89 34.02 14.06
N ASP A 1132 -21.69 33.47 13.15
CA ASP A 1132 -21.95 34.03 11.83
C ASP A 1132 -22.86 35.25 11.95
N GLN A 1133 -22.59 36.28 11.16
CA GLN A 1133 -23.36 37.53 11.18
C GLN A 1133 -23.98 37.80 9.80
N GLU A 1134 -25.23 38.25 9.80
CA GLU A 1134 -25.96 38.66 8.61
C GLU A 1134 -26.38 40.13 8.74
N ILE A 1135 -25.95 40.95 7.78
CA ILE A 1135 -26.19 42.39 7.81
C ILE A 1135 -26.84 42.83 6.50
N TYR A 1136 -27.99 43.48 6.60
CA TYR A 1136 -28.71 43.99 5.44
C TYR A 1136 -28.04 45.27 4.92
N LEU A 1137 -27.62 45.22 3.66
CA LEU A 1137 -27.10 46.34 2.90
C LEU A 1137 -28.24 46.98 2.12
N HIS A 1138 -28.31 48.31 2.16
CA HIS A 1138 -29.20 49.09 1.31
C HIS A 1138 -28.36 49.95 0.38
N CYS A 1139 -28.47 49.69 -0.92
CA CYS A 1139 -27.83 50.46 -1.98
C CYS A 1139 -28.90 51.06 -2.90
#